data_AF-G3HQ77-F1
#
_entry.id   AF-G3HQ77-F1
#
_cell.length_a   1.000
_cell.length_b   1.000
_cell.length_c   1.000
_cell.angle_alpha   90.00
_cell.angle_beta   90.00
_cell.angle_gamma   90.00
#
_symmetry.space_group_name_H-M   'P 1'
#
loop_
_entity.id
_entity.type
_entity.pdbx_description
1 polymer ?
#
loop_
_entity_poly.entity_id
_entity_poly.type
_entity_poly.pdbx_seq_one_letter_code
_entity_poly.pdbx_strand_id
1 'polypeptide(L)'
;MEKVEEDGTLEREHWNNKMEFVLSVAGEIIGLGNVWRFPYLCYKNGGGAFFIPYLIFLFTCGIPVFFLETALGQYTNQGGITAWRKICPIFEGIGYASQIIVSLLNVYYIVVLAWALFYLFSSFTPDFPWGSCSHEWNTENCVEFQKTNDSLNVTSENATSPVIEFWERRVLKLSDGIQHLGMLRWELVLCLLLAWIICYFCIWKGVKSTGKVVYFTATFPYLMLAVLLIRGVTLPGAAQGIQFYLYPDITRLWDPQVWMDAGTQIFFSFAICLGCLTALGSYNKYHNNCYRDCIALCVLNSGTSFVAGFAIFSILGFMSQEQGVPISEVAESGPGLAFIAYPRAVVMLPFSPLWACCFFFMVVLLGLDSQFVCVESLVTALVDMYPRVFRKKNRREILILIVSVISFLIGLIMLTEGGMYVFQLFDYYAASGMCLLFVAIFESFCVAWVYGASRFYDNIEDMIGYKPWPLIKYCWLFFTPAVCMATFLFSLIKYTPLTYNKKYTYPWWGDALGWLLALSSMICIPAWSIYKIRTLKGPLREVSASHNPAFPYRVSLSSMDRKVTVHEDGYPVVSWVPEEGEKGKDQVEDRGQWTNKMEFVLSVAGEIIGLGNVWRFPYLCYKNGGGAFFIPYFIFFFSCGIPVFFLEVALGQYSSQGSVTAWRKICPLLQGIGMASVVIESYLNIYYIIILAWALFYLFSSFTWELPWTTCSNSWNTGIRVSALKWGLAREDEKSEQHNGQANEHCVDFLNHSAATAVNHSENFTSPVMEFWERRVLGITSGIHDLGSLRWELALCLLLAWVICYFCIWKGVKTTGKVVYFTATFPYLMLVILLIRGVTLPGAYQGIIFYLKPDLLRLKDPQVWMDAGTQIFFSFAICQGCLTALGSYNKYHNNCYRDSIALCFLNSATSFVAGFVVFSILGFMSQEQGIPISEVAESGPGLAFIAFPKAVTMMPLSQLWSCLFFIMLLFLGLDSQFVCMECLVTASMDMFPQQLRKSGRRELLILAVAIVCYLMGLLLVTEGGMYIFQLFDYYASSGICLLFLSLFEVICIGWVYGADRFYDNVEDMIGYRPWPLVKISWLFLTPGLCLATFIFSLSKYTPLKYNNVYMYPSWGYSIGWLLAFSSMACVPLFIIITLLKTQGSFKKVGGCGGCHVKKTFEGGLIQEHIPAPYIGKPRGYMETLKAFEEQAPGILGS
;
A
#
# COMPACT_ATOMS: atom_id res chain seq x y z
N MET A 1 18.02 -6.13 -28.61
CA MET A 1 17.55 -6.11 -30.01
C MET A 1 16.10 -6.57 -29.98
N GLU A 2 15.29 -5.99 -30.84
CA GLU A 2 13.84 -5.85 -30.66
C GLU A 2 13.13 -6.53 -31.87
N LYS A 3 12.23 -7.52 -31.66
CA LYS A 3 12.48 -8.85 -32.29
C LYS A 3 11.28 -9.69 -32.86
N VAL A 4 11.51 -10.97 -33.21
CA VAL A 4 10.73 -11.80 -34.18
C VAL A 4 9.80 -12.91 -33.63
N GLU A 5 8.70 -13.10 -34.38
CA GLU A 5 7.83 -14.25 -34.71
C GLU A 5 7.06 -13.72 -35.95
N GLU A 6 5.73 -13.66 -36.01
CA GLU A 6 5.13 -14.04 -37.30
C GLU A 6 3.95 -13.24 -37.90
N ASP A 7 2.96 -12.68 -37.21
CA ASP A 7 1.71 -12.10 -37.84
C ASP A 7 1.86 -10.81 -38.70
N GLY A 8 3.03 -10.58 -39.31
CA GLY A 8 3.49 -9.32 -39.90
C GLY A 8 3.91 -8.33 -38.81
N THR A 9 3.19 -8.37 -37.69
CA THR A 9 3.65 -8.01 -36.36
C THR A 9 4.02 -9.29 -35.56
N LEU A 10 5.00 -9.22 -34.66
CA LEU A 10 5.83 -10.37 -34.20
C LEU A 10 5.69 -10.67 -32.69
N GLU A 11 6.29 -11.75 -32.18
CA GLU A 11 6.00 -12.60 -30.97
C GLU A 11 5.43 -11.89 -29.74
N ARG A 12 6.15 -11.89 -28.62
CA ARG A 12 5.98 -11.09 -27.42
C ARG A 12 7.34 -10.44 -27.03
N GLU A 13 7.41 -9.18 -26.58
CA GLU A 13 8.64 -8.36 -26.69
C GLU A 13 9.84 -8.63 -25.75
N HIS A 14 9.92 -9.83 -25.18
CA HIS A 14 11.12 -10.46 -24.60
C HIS A 14 11.78 -9.80 -23.32
N TRP A 15 11.75 -8.48 -23.08
CA TRP A 15 12.34 -7.71 -21.93
C TRP A 15 13.87 -7.92 -21.68
N ASN A 16 14.47 -7.47 -20.54
CA ASN A 16 15.94 -7.62 -20.36
C ASN A 16 16.63 -7.70 -18.95
N ASN A 17 16.04 -7.39 -17.79
CA ASN A 17 16.68 -7.66 -16.46
C ASN A 17 15.71 -8.24 -15.41
N LYS A 18 16.20 -8.86 -14.32
CA LYS A 18 15.38 -9.44 -13.21
C LYS A 18 14.75 -8.32 -12.41
N MET A 19 15.36 -7.16 -12.51
CA MET A 19 15.10 -6.00 -11.70
C MET A 19 15.53 -4.83 -12.56
N GLU A 20 14.98 -4.50 -13.74
CA GLU A 20 13.79 -4.75 -14.63
C GLU A 20 12.79 -5.93 -14.52
N PHE A 21 12.49 -6.50 -13.34
CA PHE A 21 11.37 -7.46 -13.13
C PHE A 21 11.08 -7.85 -11.67
N VAL A 22 11.45 -7.04 -10.68
CA VAL A 22 10.39 -6.42 -9.88
C VAL A 22 10.23 -4.98 -10.26
N LEU A 23 10.61 -4.63 -11.48
CA LEU A 23 10.06 -3.46 -12.13
C LEU A 23 9.18 -4.14 -13.15
N SER A 24 7.89 -4.26 -12.94
CA SER A 24 7.08 -4.16 -11.71
C SER A 24 7.24 -5.32 -10.73
N VAL A 25 7.09 -5.13 -9.41
CA VAL A 25 5.78 -4.96 -8.70
C VAL A 25 5.92 -4.54 -7.22
N ALA A 26 7.14 -4.32 -6.69
CA ALA A 26 7.36 -4.19 -5.25
C ALA A 26 6.88 -2.84 -4.74
N GLY A 27 6.57 -2.86 -3.46
CA GLY A 27 5.95 -1.76 -2.78
C GLY A 27 4.47 -1.56 -3.10
N GLU A 28 3.92 -2.15 -4.17
CA GLU A 28 2.50 -2.00 -4.57
C GLU A 28 1.45 -2.45 -3.54
N ILE A 29 1.89 -2.91 -2.37
CA ILE A 29 1.22 -2.60 -1.11
C ILE A 29 2.21 -1.89 -0.14
N ILE A 30 1.89 -0.65 0.24
CA ILE A 30 2.38 0.31 1.29
C ILE A 30 1.46 1.55 1.12
N GLY A 31 1.49 2.59 1.97
CA GLY A 31 0.97 3.91 1.57
C GLY A 31 0.34 4.78 2.65
N LEU A 32 -0.73 5.53 2.34
CA LEU A 32 -1.25 6.51 3.30
C LEU A 32 -1.67 5.89 4.58
N GLY A 33 -2.51 4.85 4.54
CA GLY A 33 -2.94 4.17 5.75
C GLY A 33 -1.83 3.24 6.26
N ASN A 34 -0.66 3.84 6.35
CA ASN A 34 0.41 3.59 7.27
C ASN A 34 0.43 4.81 8.25
N VAL A 35 -0.66 5.59 8.26
CA VAL A 35 -0.74 6.99 8.69
C VAL A 35 -2.17 7.39 9.10
N TRP A 36 -2.69 8.50 8.58
CA TRP A 36 -3.51 9.39 9.38
C TRP A 36 -4.97 8.97 9.41
N ARG A 37 -5.40 8.04 8.57
CA ARG A 37 -6.81 7.68 8.40
C ARG A 37 -7.30 6.73 9.52
N PHE A 38 -6.60 6.75 10.67
CA PHE A 38 -6.73 5.84 11.80
C PHE A 38 -7.33 6.44 13.10
N PRO A 39 -6.71 7.43 13.78
CA PRO A 39 -6.82 7.65 15.22
C PRO A 39 -8.10 8.32 15.72
N TYR A 40 -8.82 9.07 14.88
CA TYR A 40 -10.12 9.62 15.25
C TYR A 40 -11.08 8.51 15.57
N LEU A 41 -11.24 7.60 14.60
CA LEU A 41 -11.92 6.35 14.84
C LEU A 41 -11.16 5.65 15.95
N CYS A 42 -9.86 5.40 15.78
CA CYS A 42 -9.14 4.49 16.68
C CYS A 42 -9.45 4.70 18.13
N TYR A 43 -9.18 5.83 18.81
CA TYR A 43 -9.62 5.84 20.22
C TYR A 43 -11.12 5.66 20.36
N LYS A 44 -11.96 6.61 19.93
CA LYS A 44 -13.34 6.67 20.43
C LYS A 44 -14.12 5.42 19.99
N ASN A 45 -13.85 4.91 18.79
CA ASN A 45 -14.10 3.52 18.40
C ASN A 45 -13.13 2.59 19.14
N GLY A 46 -13.15 2.66 20.47
CA GLY A 46 -12.51 1.82 21.48
C GLY A 46 -11.05 1.36 21.33
N GLY A 47 -10.29 1.79 20.34
CA GLY A 47 -8.82 1.96 20.36
C GLY A 47 -7.96 0.80 20.82
N GLY A 48 -7.75 0.74 22.14
CA GLY A 48 -7.05 -0.34 22.83
C GLY A 48 -7.82 -1.66 22.84
N ALA A 49 -9.00 -1.66 22.26
CA ALA A 49 -9.81 -2.79 21.85
C ALA A 49 -10.17 -2.74 20.35
N PHE A 50 -9.63 -1.83 19.54
CA PHE A 50 -9.97 -1.74 18.11
C PHE A 50 -9.34 -2.83 17.24
N PHE A 51 -8.26 -3.48 17.67
CA PHE A 51 -7.77 -4.65 16.93
C PHE A 51 -8.63 -5.89 17.23
N ILE A 52 -9.48 -5.74 18.25
CA ILE A 52 -10.63 -6.56 18.57
C ILE A 52 -11.90 -6.15 17.75
N PRO A 53 -11.80 -5.37 16.66
CA PRO A 53 -12.19 -5.89 15.33
C PRO A 53 -11.11 -6.06 14.27
N TYR A 54 -10.00 -5.33 14.25
CA TYR A 54 -9.11 -5.29 13.06
C TYR A 54 -8.62 -6.66 12.58
N LEU A 55 -8.49 -7.68 13.44
CA LEU A 55 -8.11 -9.04 13.00
C LEU A 55 -9.30 -9.87 12.53
N ILE A 56 -10.53 -9.36 12.65
CA ILE A 56 -11.71 -10.11 12.26
C ILE A 56 -11.71 -10.34 10.75
N PHE A 57 -11.44 -9.29 9.97
CA PHE A 57 -11.33 -9.45 8.53
C PHE A 57 -9.88 -9.81 8.14
N LEU A 58 -9.12 -10.47 9.03
CA LEU A 58 -7.66 -10.61 8.99
C LEU A 58 -7.20 -11.66 10.04
N PHE A 59 -7.72 -12.92 10.06
CA PHE A 59 -7.45 -13.93 9.04
C PHE A 59 -8.59 -14.98 8.70
N THR A 60 -9.23 -14.90 7.51
CA THR A 60 -9.96 -15.93 6.75
C THR A 60 -9.95 -15.68 5.23
N CYS A 61 -10.28 -14.48 4.70
CA CYS A 61 -10.76 -14.25 3.31
C CYS A 61 -10.14 -13.10 2.40
N GLY A 62 -8.81 -12.99 2.29
CA GLY A 62 -7.98 -12.06 1.46
C GLY A 62 -7.04 -12.72 0.41
N ILE A 63 -5.72 -12.92 0.64
CA ILE A 63 -4.69 -13.41 -0.36
C ILE A 63 -5.12 -14.37 -1.52
N PRO A 64 -4.97 -15.73 -1.53
CA PRO A 64 -5.16 -16.61 -2.71
C PRO A 64 -6.40 -16.52 -3.63
N VAL A 65 -7.31 -15.55 -3.50
CA VAL A 65 -8.27 -15.23 -4.56
C VAL A 65 -7.58 -14.42 -5.70
N PHE A 66 -6.28 -14.11 -5.62
CA PHE A 66 -5.51 -13.43 -6.69
C PHE A 66 -5.39 -14.30 -7.96
N PHE A 67 -4.26 -14.98 -8.09
CA PHE A 67 -4.25 -16.42 -8.26
C PHE A 67 -4.78 -16.95 -9.61
N LEU A 68 -6.09 -17.00 -9.87
CA LEU A 68 -6.70 -17.74 -10.98
C LEU A 68 -7.36 -16.90 -12.07
N GLU A 69 -7.47 -15.59 -11.93
CA GLU A 69 -7.35 -14.72 -13.11
C GLU A 69 -5.88 -14.61 -13.50
N THR A 70 -5.02 -14.48 -12.49
CA THR A 70 -3.54 -14.49 -12.50
C THR A 70 -2.95 -15.86 -12.87
N ALA A 71 -3.71 -16.66 -13.60
CA ALA A 71 -3.25 -17.91 -14.17
C ALA A 71 -3.30 -17.95 -15.70
N LEU A 72 -3.90 -16.96 -16.35
CA LEU A 72 -4.62 -17.22 -17.61
C LEU A 72 -3.84 -16.97 -18.89
N GLY A 73 -2.52 -16.98 -18.80
CA GLY A 73 -1.60 -17.11 -19.94
C GLY A 73 -1.50 -18.51 -20.55
N GLN A 74 -0.40 -18.78 -21.26
CA GLN A 74 -0.01 -20.08 -21.85
C GLN A 74 -1.17 -20.92 -22.44
N TYR A 75 -1.65 -21.93 -21.71
CA TYR A 75 -2.70 -22.87 -22.12
C TYR A 75 -4.12 -22.34 -21.81
N THR A 76 -4.29 -21.03 -21.65
CA THR A 76 -5.52 -20.33 -22.06
C THR A 76 -5.25 -19.03 -22.82
N ASN A 77 -4.34 -18.15 -22.34
CA ASN A 77 -3.74 -16.97 -23.00
C ASN A 77 -4.55 -15.62 -23.20
N GLN A 78 -5.09 -14.94 -22.15
CA GLN A 78 -5.43 -13.46 -22.06
C GLN A 78 -5.57 -12.95 -20.56
N GLY A 79 -5.73 -11.64 -20.25
CA GLY A 79 -5.57 -10.97 -18.92
C GLY A 79 -6.42 -9.71 -18.51
N GLY A 80 -6.43 -9.29 -17.22
CA GLY A 80 -7.22 -8.15 -16.67
C GLY A 80 -8.74 -8.36 -16.68
N ILE A 81 -9.49 -7.45 -17.34
CA ILE A 81 -10.86 -7.74 -17.85
C ILE A 81 -10.89 -9.11 -18.55
N THR A 82 -9.89 -9.34 -19.38
CA THR A 82 -9.81 -10.51 -20.25
C THR A 82 -9.17 -11.72 -19.55
N ALA A 83 -8.95 -11.63 -18.23
CA ALA A 83 -8.63 -12.77 -17.40
C ALA A 83 -9.88 -13.55 -17.03
N TRP A 84 -10.94 -13.01 -16.41
CA TRP A 84 -12.16 -13.82 -16.16
C TRP A 84 -12.67 -14.46 -17.46
N ARG A 85 -12.57 -13.73 -18.59
CA ARG A 85 -12.84 -14.24 -19.95
C ARG A 85 -12.17 -15.60 -20.24
N LYS A 86 -10.98 -15.86 -19.69
CA LYS A 86 -10.17 -17.09 -19.85
C LYS A 86 -10.55 -18.24 -18.89
N ILE A 87 -11.55 -18.02 -18.04
CA ILE A 87 -12.28 -19.08 -17.32
C ILE A 87 -13.61 -19.31 -18.01
N CYS A 88 -14.47 -18.28 -18.03
CA CYS A 88 -15.75 -18.28 -18.72
C CYS A 88 -16.05 -16.86 -19.20
N PRO A 89 -16.73 -16.68 -20.35
CA PRO A 89 -17.20 -15.36 -20.76
C PRO A 89 -18.14 -14.70 -19.75
N ILE A 90 -18.77 -15.46 -18.86
CA ILE A 90 -19.90 -15.02 -18.02
C ILE A 90 -19.50 -13.93 -17.01
N PHE A 91 -18.45 -14.14 -16.22
CA PHE A 91 -18.04 -13.22 -15.15
C PHE A 91 -16.91 -12.25 -15.54
N GLU A 92 -16.64 -12.10 -16.82
CA GLU A 92 -15.78 -11.03 -17.37
C GLU A 92 -16.30 -9.61 -17.01
N GLY A 93 -17.58 -9.48 -16.64
CA GLY A 93 -18.14 -8.26 -16.04
C GLY A 93 -17.51 -7.85 -14.72
N ILE A 94 -16.93 -8.79 -13.97
CA ILE A 94 -16.19 -8.52 -12.72
C ILE A 94 -15.00 -7.61 -13.05
N GLY A 95 -14.21 -7.96 -14.07
CA GLY A 95 -13.08 -7.15 -14.52
C GLY A 95 -13.49 -5.80 -15.10
N TYR A 96 -14.62 -5.69 -15.79
CA TYR A 96 -15.14 -4.39 -16.24
C TYR A 96 -15.55 -3.49 -15.07
N ALA A 97 -16.29 -4.04 -14.11
CA ALA A 97 -16.71 -3.36 -12.90
C ALA A 97 -15.50 -2.82 -12.12
N SER A 98 -14.50 -3.69 -11.96
CA SER A 98 -13.19 -3.42 -11.40
C SER A 98 -12.52 -2.23 -12.12
N GLN A 99 -12.37 -2.31 -13.45
CA GLN A 99 -11.73 -1.25 -14.24
C GLN A 99 -12.51 0.08 -14.28
N ILE A 100 -13.83 0.09 -14.03
CA ILE A 100 -14.62 1.33 -13.89
C ILE A 100 -14.32 2.01 -12.56
N ILE A 101 -14.18 1.25 -11.46
CA ILE A 101 -13.68 1.87 -10.23
C ILE A 101 -12.24 2.37 -10.48
N VAL A 102 -11.42 1.61 -11.21
CA VAL A 102 -10.10 2.06 -11.72
C VAL A 102 -10.19 3.23 -12.71
N SER A 103 -11.37 3.58 -13.21
CA SER A 103 -11.59 4.71 -14.12
C SER A 103 -12.35 5.88 -13.49
N LEU A 104 -12.89 5.75 -12.30
CA LEU A 104 -13.19 6.91 -11.46
C LEU A 104 -11.92 7.32 -10.72
N LEU A 105 -11.09 6.32 -10.45
CA LEU A 105 -9.62 6.37 -10.47
C LEU A 105 -9.04 6.82 -11.85
N ASN A 106 -9.81 7.36 -12.82
CA ASN A 106 -9.32 8.24 -13.90
C ASN A 106 -9.60 9.73 -13.62
N VAL A 107 -9.68 10.16 -12.35
CA VAL A 107 -10.00 11.56 -12.01
C VAL A 107 -9.34 12.09 -10.73
N TYR A 108 -9.76 11.64 -9.55
CA TYR A 108 -9.75 12.52 -8.38
C TYR A 108 -8.40 12.78 -7.69
N TYR A 109 -7.32 12.06 -7.99
CA TYR A 109 -5.96 12.36 -7.51
C TYR A 109 -5.21 13.20 -8.54
N ILE A 110 -5.76 13.54 -9.73
CA ILE A 110 -5.05 14.50 -10.60
C ILE A 110 -4.76 15.74 -9.77
N VAL A 111 -5.87 16.16 -9.16
CA VAL A 111 -6.15 17.13 -8.11
C VAL A 111 -5.34 16.99 -6.83
N VAL A 112 -4.38 16.05 -6.77
CA VAL A 112 -3.57 15.73 -5.58
C VAL A 112 -2.14 15.27 -5.94
N LEU A 113 -1.86 14.82 -7.17
CA LEU A 113 -0.64 14.04 -7.47
C LEU A 113 0.30 14.54 -8.58
N ALA A 114 0.04 15.64 -9.29
CA ALA A 114 1.15 16.28 -10.02
C ALA A 114 2.01 17.19 -9.13
N TRP A 115 1.75 17.10 -7.82
CA TRP A 115 1.59 18.25 -6.98
C TRP A 115 2.80 18.47 -6.06
N ALA A 116 3.88 19.03 -6.65
CA ALA A 116 4.94 19.64 -5.85
C ALA A 116 5.65 20.86 -6.51
N LEU A 117 5.16 22.07 -6.17
CA LEU A 117 5.18 23.34 -6.91
C LEU A 117 4.98 24.71 -6.13
N PHE A 118 4.35 24.87 -4.93
CA PHE A 118 4.22 26.20 -4.24
C PHE A 118 4.07 26.30 -2.69
N TYR A 119 3.24 25.53 -1.98
CA TYR A 119 3.37 25.38 -0.53
C TYR A 119 4.79 24.91 -0.23
N LEU A 120 5.54 24.27 -1.16
CA LEU A 120 7.00 24.16 -1.10
C LEU A 120 7.72 25.41 -1.59
N PHE A 121 7.28 26.21 -2.55
CA PHE A 121 7.92 27.52 -2.83
C PHE A 121 7.91 28.44 -1.60
N SER A 122 6.94 28.25 -0.70
CA SER A 122 6.88 28.91 0.62
C SER A 122 7.13 28.01 1.84
N SER A 123 7.34 26.69 1.71
CA SER A 123 8.07 25.92 2.72
C SER A 123 9.59 26.12 2.47
N PHE A 124 10.00 26.33 1.22
CA PHE A 124 11.18 27.08 0.78
C PHE A 124 11.16 28.56 1.21
N THR A 125 10.14 29.09 1.91
CA THR A 125 10.27 30.38 2.64
C THR A 125 10.44 30.15 4.14
N PRO A 126 11.18 31.03 4.83
CA PRO A 126 11.38 30.95 6.27
C PRO A 126 10.26 31.60 7.10
N ASP A 127 9.29 32.21 6.42
CA ASP A 127 8.02 32.69 6.94
C ASP A 127 6.92 32.12 6.04
N PHE A 128 5.68 32.18 6.51
CA PHE A 128 4.88 30.98 6.44
C PHE A 128 3.40 31.28 6.22
N PRO A 129 2.94 31.28 4.94
CA PRO A 129 1.63 31.78 4.50
C PRO A 129 0.43 31.21 5.28
N TRP A 130 0.56 29.96 5.63
CA TRP A 130 -0.16 29.25 6.66
C TRP A 130 0.09 29.91 8.02
N GLY A 131 -0.53 31.07 8.22
CA GLY A 131 -0.28 31.97 9.34
C GLY A 131 -0.13 33.42 8.94
N SER A 132 -1.22 34.17 9.05
CA SER A 132 -1.28 35.59 9.42
C SER A 132 -2.71 35.90 9.89
N CYS A 133 -2.98 37.08 10.41
CA CYS A 133 -4.33 37.65 10.43
C CYS A 133 -4.28 39.02 9.72
N SER A 134 -3.59 38.99 8.58
CA SER A 134 -2.92 40.13 7.94
C SER A 134 -2.26 39.73 6.60
N HIS A 135 -2.08 38.43 6.32
CA HIS A 135 -2.12 37.96 4.95
C HIS A 135 -3.56 38.16 4.45
N GLU A 136 -3.69 38.50 3.19
CA GLU A 136 -4.90 39.03 2.57
C GLU A 136 -6.09 38.05 2.57
N TRP A 137 -5.83 36.76 2.83
CA TRP A 137 -6.89 35.76 2.89
C TRP A 137 -7.58 35.67 4.24
N ASN A 138 -6.96 36.14 5.33
CA ASN A 138 -7.46 35.94 6.68
C ASN A 138 -8.67 36.83 7.03
N THR A 139 -9.37 36.48 8.12
CA THR A 139 -10.48 37.28 8.66
C THR A 139 -10.14 37.89 10.02
N GLU A 140 -11.01 38.74 10.56
CA GLU A 140 -10.87 39.26 11.94
C GLU A 140 -11.16 38.18 13.00
N ASN A 141 -11.74 37.05 12.61
CA ASN A 141 -11.98 35.88 13.46
C ASN A 141 -10.78 34.93 13.52
N CYS A 142 -9.80 35.13 12.64
CA CYS A 142 -8.45 34.62 12.75
C CYS A 142 -7.86 35.07 14.09
N VAL A 143 -7.66 34.14 15.03
CA VAL A 143 -7.14 34.54 16.34
C VAL A 143 -5.62 34.84 16.21
N GLU A 144 -5.14 35.95 16.83
CA GLU A 144 -3.86 36.67 16.51
C GLU A 144 -2.90 36.86 17.75
N PHE A 145 -1.71 36.21 17.85
CA PHE A 145 -0.87 36.00 19.07
C PHE A 145 0.51 36.72 18.98
N GLN A 146 1.50 36.20 19.72
CA GLN A 146 2.93 36.56 19.86
C GLN A 146 3.10 37.93 20.53
N LYS A 147 2.43 38.91 19.95
CA LYS A 147 1.99 40.18 20.56
C LYS A 147 0.84 39.94 21.54
N THR A 148 0.84 38.83 22.29
CA THR A 148 -0.19 38.47 23.28
C THR A 148 0.38 37.80 24.51
N ASN A 149 0.08 38.31 25.69
CA ASN A 149 0.18 37.58 26.96
C ASN A 149 -0.72 38.29 28.01
N ASP A 150 -0.66 37.85 29.27
CA ASP A 150 -1.03 38.58 30.50
C ASP A 150 -2.48 39.09 30.72
N SER A 151 -3.37 39.15 29.72
CA SER A 151 -4.39 40.21 29.73
C SER A 151 -5.70 39.99 28.96
N LEU A 152 -5.82 38.98 28.09
CA LEU A 152 -6.92 38.93 27.10
C LEU A 152 -7.73 37.63 27.08
N ASN A 153 -8.81 37.66 27.86
CA ASN A 153 -10.10 37.04 27.52
C ASN A 153 -10.87 37.84 26.43
N VAL A 154 -10.28 38.88 25.82
CA VAL A 154 -10.96 39.90 25.00
C VAL A 154 -10.32 40.04 23.61
N THR A 155 -11.16 40.25 22.60
CA THR A 155 -11.18 39.42 21.38
C THR A 155 -12.14 40.01 20.33
N SER A 156 -12.25 39.44 19.11
CA SER A 156 -13.23 39.86 18.09
C SER A 156 -14.60 39.17 18.25
N GLU A 157 -14.98 38.19 17.41
CA GLU A 157 -16.29 37.53 17.39
C GLU A 157 -16.18 35.99 17.46
N ASN A 158 -15.69 35.34 16.41
CA ASN A 158 -15.51 33.87 16.35
C ASN A 158 -14.04 33.45 16.27
N ALA A 159 -13.74 32.17 16.52
CA ALA A 159 -12.36 31.67 16.58
C ALA A 159 -12.04 30.69 15.44
N THR A 160 -11.85 31.20 14.24
CA THR A 160 -11.09 30.48 13.21
C THR A 160 -9.61 30.69 13.47
N SER A 161 -8.82 29.76 12.96
CA SER A 161 -7.40 29.93 12.95
C SER A 161 -6.92 30.49 11.59
N PRO A 162 -5.78 31.21 11.50
CA PRO A 162 -4.96 31.62 10.33
C PRO A 162 -4.70 30.66 9.13
N VAL A 163 -5.53 29.65 8.98
CA VAL A 163 -5.10 28.27 9.13
C VAL A 163 -6.09 27.38 8.39
N ILE A 164 -7.22 27.12 9.04
CA ILE A 164 -8.53 26.89 8.47
C ILE A 164 -8.72 27.94 7.39
N GLU A 165 -8.25 29.18 7.61
CA GLU A 165 -8.26 30.26 6.65
C GLU A 165 -7.14 30.24 5.60
N PHE A 166 -5.91 29.83 5.91
CA PHE A 166 -4.96 29.51 4.83
C PHE A 166 -5.56 28.42 3.92
N TRP A 167 -6.47 27.65 4.48
CA TRP A 167 -7.32 26.71 3.79
C TRP A 167 -8.53 27.34 3.10
N GLU A 168 -9.69 27.49 3.75
CA GLU A 168 -10.90 28.22 3.31
C GLU A 168 -10.61 29.36 2.35
N ARG A 169 -9.52 30.12 2.54
CA ARG A 169 -9.37 31.46 2.00
C ARG A 169 -8.16 31.68 1.10
N ARG A 170 -6.92 31.22 1.38
CA ARG A 170 -5.72 31.57 0.55
C ARG A 170 -5.95 31.32 -0.92
N VAL A 171 -6.57 30.21 -1.17
CA VAL A 171 -6.58 29.61 -2.49
C VAL A 171 -7.81 30.05 -3.27
N LEU A 172 -8.89 30.35 -2.55
CA LEU A 172 -10.23 30.53 -3.06
C LEU A 172 -11.04 31.62 -2.32
N LYS A 173 -11.35 31.44 -1.02
CA LYS A 173 -12.71 31.53 -0.48
C LYS A 173 -13.54 30.35 -1.03
N LEU A 174 -13.51 29.22 -0.31
CA LEU A 174 -14.33 28.02 -0.51
C LEU A 174 -15.76 28.44 -0.78
N SER A 175 -16.37 27.86 -1.79
CA SER A 175 -17.74 28.22 -2.10
C SER A 175 -18.74 27.72 -1.04
N ASP A 176 -19.92 28.30 -1.00
CA ASP A 176 -20.95 27.92 -0.02
C ASP A 176 -21.50 26.48 -0.22
N GLY A 177 -21.12 25.79 -1.30
CA GLY A 177 -21.55 24.42 -1.58
C GLY A 177 -21.31 23.96 -3.03
N ILE A 178 -21.59 22.67 -3.30
CA ILE A 178 -21.45 22.05 -4.64
C ILE A 178 -22.25 22.75 -5.75
N GLN A 179 -23.31 23.48 -5.37
CA GLN A 179 -24.14 24.29 -6.26
C GLN A 179 -23.34 25.43 -6.91
N HIS A 180 -22.29 25.91 -6.24
CA HIS A 180 -21.48 27.05 -6.64
C HIS A 180 -20.04 26.56 -6.85
N LEU A 181 -19.73 26.02 -8.04
CA LEU A 181 -18.37 25.55 -8.33
C LEU A 181 -17.34 26.69 -8.35
N GLY A 182 -17.73 27.92 -8.68
CA GLY A 182 -16.83 29.07 -8.71
C GLY A 182 -15.70 28.96 -9.75
N MET A 183 -14.61 29.68 -9.56
CA MET A 183 -13.51 29.73 -10.54
C MET A 183 -12.53 28.55 -10.44
N LEU A 184 -11.97 28.16 -11.59
CA LEU A 184 -10.62 27.57 -11.60
C LEU A 184 -9.65 28.65 -11.15
N ARG A 185 -8.92 28.38 -10.08
CA ARG A 185 -7.77 29.19 -9.67
C ARG A 185 -6.54 28.56 -10.38
N TRP A 186 -5.41 29.26 -10.54
CA TRP A 186 -4.39 28.84 -11.54
C TRP A 186 -3.09 28.20 -11.07
N GLU A 187 -2.47 28.66 -9.97
CA GLU A 187 -1.29 28.00 -9.41
C GLU A 187 -1.66 26.55 -9.05
N LEU A 188 -2.82 26.50 -8.42
CA LEU A 188 -3.74 25.45 -7.81
C LEU A 188 -3.88 24.46 -9.14
N VAL A 189 -3.80 24.92 -10.41
CA VAL A 189 -3.81 24.10 -11.66
C VAL A 189 -2.42 23.76 -12.22
N LEU A 190 -1.42 24.63 -12.10
CA LEU A 190 -0.06 24.38 -12.64
C LEU A 190 0.55 23.13 -12.05
N CYS A 191 0.30 22.89 -10.77
CA CYS A 191 0.68 21.68 -10.10
C CYS A 191 -0.04 20.49 -10.67
N LEU A 192 -1.32 20.61 -11.04
CA LEU A 192 -2.09 19.56 -11.68
C LEU A 192 -1.45 19.10 -12.97
N LEU A 193 -0.80 20.04 -13.65
CA LEU A 193 -0.24 19.86 -14.96
C LEU A 193 1.20 19.36 -14.91
N LEU A 194 2.09 20.12 -14.27
CA LEU A 194 3.43 20.29 -14.83
C LEU A 194 4.32 19.04 -14.74
N ALA A 195 3.82 18.00 -14.06
CA ALA A 195 4.03 16.57 -14.32
C ALA A 195 4.16 16.14 -15.79
N TRP A 196 3.28 16.57 -16.69
CA TRP A 196 3.35 16.26 -18.13
C TRP A 196 4.57 16.91 -18.84
N ILE A 197 5.32 17.75 -18.11
CA ILE A 197 6.65 18.26 -18.45
C ILE A 197 7.64 17.73 -17.40
N ILE A 198 8.94 17.74 -17.68
CA ILE A 198 9.96 16.97 -16.93
C ILE A 198 9.79 15.45 -17.10
N CYS A 199 8.66 14.80 -16.80
CA CYS A 199 8.49 13.37 -17.10
C CYS A 199 8.36 13.08 -18.60
N TYR A 200 8.09 14.10 -19.43
CA TYR A 200 8.26 14.02 -20.89
C TYR A 200 9.72 13.73 -21.29
N PHE A 201 10.67 13.94 -20.37
CA PHE A 201 12.11 13.86 -20.56
C PHE A 201 12.77 12.70 -19.79
N CYS A 202 12.08 11.51 -19.85
CA CYS A 202 12.46 8.66 -19.95
C CYS A 202 13.50 7.85 -20.88
N ILE A 203 13.15 7.50 -22.13
CA ILE A 203 14.08 7.21 -23.23
C ILE A 203 13.73 8.03 -24.49
N TRP A 204 14.67 8.17 -25.43
CA TRP A 204 14.49 8.99 -26.64
C TRP A 204 13.61 8.33 -27.71
N LYS A 205 14.20 7.60 -28.68
CA LYS A 205 13.53 6.96 -29.83
C LYS A 205 14.24 5.71 -30.39
N GLY A 206 15.29 5.22 -29.73
CA GLY A 206 16.04 4.04 -30.16
C GLY A 206 17.01 3.54 -29.09
N VAL A 207 16.69 2.43 -28.41
CA VAL A 207 17.49 1.96 -27.26
C VAL A 207 17.56 0.43 -27.11
N LYS A 208 18.68 -0.06 -26.54
CA LYS A 208 18.69 -1.26 -25.68
C LYS A 208 18.91 -0.93 -24.19
N SER A 209 18.92 0.36 -23.87
CA SER A 209 18.83 0.89 -22.52
C SER A 209 17.39 1.31 -22.25
N THR A 210 16.49 0.34 -21.97
CA THR A 210 15.10 0.60 -21.60
C THR A 210 15.01 1.29 -20.25
N GLY A 211 15.55 0.66 -19.20
CA GLY A 211 15.38 1.13 -17.85
C GLY A 211 16.60 0.97 -16.96
N LYS A 212 17.70 1.65 -17.30
CA LYS A 212 19.04 1.28 -16.83
C LYS A 212 19.52 1.95 -15.53
N VAL A 213 18.77 2.93 -15.02
CA VAL A 213 18.01 2.77 -13.77
C VAL A 213 16.57 3.25 -14.05
N VAL A 214 15.59 2.34 -14.19
CA VAL A 214 14.14 2.59 -14.09
C VAL A 214 13.82 2.39 -12.61
N TYR A 215 14.25 3.32 -11.77
CA TYR A 215 14.72 2.92 -10.44
C TYR A 215 14.74 4.09 -9.47
N PHE A 216 13.61 4.76 -9.25
CA PHE A 216 13.62 6.10 -8.67
C PHE A 216 12.39 6.59 -7.86
N THR A 217 11.36 5.82 -7.46
CA THR A 217 10.16 6.40 -6.78
C THR A 217 9.75 5.95 -5.37
N ALA A 218 10.11 4.77 -4.85
CA ALA A 218 9.97 4.49 -3.41
C ALA A 218 11.16 3.89 -2.57
N THR A 219 11.94 4.66 -1.78
CA THR A 219 13.38 5.11 -1.71
C THR A 219 13.91 6.59 -1.47
N PHE A 220 13.04 7.50 -0.97
CA PHE A 220 12.94 8.88 -0.39
C PHE A 220 11.88 9.09 0.76
N PRO A 221 10.79 9.88 0.77
CA PRO A 221 9.87 9.98 1.93
C PRO A 221 9.19 8.83 2.69
N TYR A 222 8.92 7.60 2.21
CA TYR A 222 8.27 6.56 3.10
C TYR A 222 8.99 6.40 4.41
N LEU A 223 10.31 6.62 4.35
CA LEU A 223 11.20 6.49 5.47
C LEU A 223 10.69 7.28 6.67
N MET A 224 9.89 8.35 6.45
CA MET A 224 8.91 8.99 7.36
C MET A 224 8.45 8.04 8.46
N LEU A 225 7.94 6.89 8.08
CA LEU A 225 7.21 6.00 8.95
C LEU A 225 8.18 5.06 9.69
N ALA A 226 9.39 4.90 9.16
CA ALA A 226 10.55 4.50 9.95
C ALA A 226 11.11 5.63 10.84
N VAL A 227 10.40 6.75 11.01
CA VAL A 227 11.02 8.04 11.36
C VAL A 227 10.25 8.86 12.38
N LEU A 228 9.06 9.45 12.22
CA LEU A 228 8.56 10.41 13.23
C LEU A 228 8.16 9.87 14.62
N LEU A 229 8.44 8.62 14.98
CA LEU A 229 8.65 8.29 16.40
C LEU A 229 10.11 8.42 16.85
N ILE A 230 11.08 8.22 15.95
CA ILE A 230 12.45 8.79 15.93
C ILE A 230 12.93 9.40 17.24
N ARG A 231 12.43 10.62 17.39
CA ARG A 231 12.52 11.60 18.46
C ARG A 231 11.11 12.19 18.73
N GLY A 232 10.06 11.47 18.37
CA GLY A 232 8.65 11.89 18.46
C GLY A 232 7.96 11.58 19.79
N VAL A 233 8.40 10.55 20.48
CA VAL A 233 7.79 9.85 21.63
C VAL A 233 7.43 10.60 22.93
N THR A 234 7.60 11.92 23.05
CA THR A 234 8.41 12.43 24.18
C THR A 234 7.83 13.47 25.15
N LEU A 235 6.52 13.77 25.14
CA LEU A 235 6.05 15.13 25.49
C LEU A 235 5.40 15.27 26.89
N PRO A 236 5.85 16.22 27.74
CA PRO A 236 5.98 15.92 29.17
C PRO A 236 4.75 16.32 29.97
N GLY A 237 3.82 15.37 30.18
CA GLY A 237 2.53 15.56 30.86
C GLY A 237 1.35 14.90 30.15
N ALA A 238 1.57 14.32 28.97
CA ALA A 238 0.60 13.60 28.18
C ALA A 238 1.10 12.21 27.77
N ALA A 239 0.57 11.11 28.34
CA ALA A 239 0.66 9.78 27.70
C ALA A 239 -0.64 9.46 26.97
N GLN A 240 -1.29 10.52 26.53
CA GLN A 240 -2.68 10.63 26.17
C GLN A 240 -2.99 9.77 24.94
N GLY A 241 -1.98 9.08 24.35
CA GLY A 241 -2.17 8.04 23.34
C GLY A 241 -1.74 6.59 23.63
N ILE A 242 -0.66 6.26 24.37
CA ILE A 242 -0.52 4.87 24.91
C ILE A 242 -1.71 4.61 25.84
N GLN A 243 -2.23 5.71 26.36
CA GLN A 243 -3.62 5.87 26.66
C GLN A 243 -4.48 5.86 25.39
N PHE A 244 -5.17 6.93 25.06
CA PHE A 244 -6.51 6.83 24.49
C PHE A 244 -6.60 5.97 23.23
N TYR A 245 -5.81 6.18 22.17
CA TYR A 245 -5.89 5.26 21.03
C TYR A 245 -5.56 3.81 21.40
N LEU A 246 -4.58 3.56 22.27
CA LEU A 246 -4.33 2.21 22.79
C LEU A 246 -5.17 1.86 24.02
N TYR A 247 -6.23 2.61 24.30
CA TYR A 247 -7.01 2.46 25.51
C TYR A 247 -8.22 1.53 25.32
N PRO A 248 -8.33 0.43 26.09
CA PRO A 248 -9.35 -0.60 25.90
C PRO A 248 -10.69 -0.22 26.54
N ASP A 249 -11.32 0.84 26.06
CA ASP A 249 -12.78 0.95 26.24
C ASP A 249 -13.45 -0.06 25.30
N ILE A 250 -13.72 -1.24 25.84
CA ILE A 250 -14.33 -2.35 25.12
C ILE A 250 -15.85 -2.14 24.93
N THR A 251 -16.54 -1.36 25.79
CA THR A 251 -18.02 -1.33 26.01
C THR A 251 -18.86 -0.89 24.84
N ARG A 252 -18.22 0.00 24.12
CA ARG A 252 -18.23 0.13 22.70
C ARG A 252 -18.89 -1.12 22.04
N LEU A 253 -18.41 -2.35 22.32
CA LEU A 253 -18.82 -3.77 22.17
C LEU A 253 -19.78 -4.21 21.06
N TRP A 254 -20.76 -3.39 20.67
CA TRP A 254 -22.05 -3.86 20.16
C TRP A 254 -22.62 -3.18 18.93
N ASP A 255 -22.21 -1.96 18.67
CA ASP A 255 -22.71 -1.19 17.54
C ASP A 255 -22.46 -1.95 16.20
N PRO A 256 -23.28 -1.71 15.20
CA PRO A 256 -22.85 -1.91 13.84
C PRO A 256 -21.79 -0.88 13.47
N GLN A 257 -21.70 0.25 14.18
CA GLN A 257 -20.57 1.22 14.21
C GLN A 257 -19.38 0.80 15.10
N VAL A 258 -19.41 -0.45 15.57
CA VAL A 258 -18.28 -1.42 15.97
C VAL A 258 -16.92 -3.30 14.02
N TRP A 259 -17.35 -4.11 12.98
CA TRP A 259 -18.44 -4.36 12.00
C TRP A 259 -18.52 -3.54 10.67
N MET A 260 -19.12 -2.33 10.55
CA MET A 260 -19.56 -1.69 9.21
C MET A 260 -18.40 -0.76 8.73
N ASP A 261 -17.85 0.14 9.57
CA ASP A 261 -16.42 0.72 9.47
C ASP A 261 -13.85 -0.82 9.96
N ALA A 262 -13.67 -2.18 10.01
CA ALA A 262 -12.57 -2.95 9.48
C ALA A 262 -12.88 -3.45 8.02
N GLY A 263 -13.61 -2.64 7.24
CA GLY A 263 -14.04 -2.73 5.82
C GLY A 263 -13.89 -1.48 4.85
N THR A 264 -13.83 -0.22 5.29
CA THR A 264 -13.17 0.96 4.57
C THR A 264 -11.75 1.68 5.08
N GLN A 265 -10.39 1.39 5.46
CA GLN A 265 -9.08 0.40 5.49
C GLN A 265 -8.74 -1.27 5.36
N ILE A 266 -9.03 -2.20 4.39
CA ILE A 266 -8.26 -2.93 3.32
C ILE A 266 -8.86 -2.99 1.87
N PHE A 267 -10.15 -2.73 1.71
CA PHE A 267 -10.93 -2.82 0.46
C PHE A 267 -10.81 -1.69 -0.63
N PHE A 268 -11.09 -0.38 -0.42
CA PHE A 268 -10.64 0.70 -1.36
C PHE A 268 -9.12 0.94 -1.25
N SER A 269 -8.32 0.01 -1.85
CA SER A 269 -6.94 0.12 -2.40
C SER A 269 -6.16 -1.20 -2.18
N PHE A 270 -6.14 -2.14 -3.17
CA PHE A 270 -5.63 -3.56 -3.11
C PHE A 270 -5.59 -4.33 -4.53
N ALA A 271 -5.32 -5.66 -4.73
CA ALA A 271 -5.52 -6.58 -5.96
C ALA A 271 -6.27 -8.05 -5.97
N ILE A 272 -7.63 -8.16 -5.70
CA ILE A 272 -8.94 -8.95 -5.76
C ILE A 272 -10.20 -8.04 -5.44
N CYS A 273 -10.93 -7.22 -6.22
CA CYS A 273 -11.27 -7.01 -7.62
C CYS A 273 -11.47 -5.48 -7.99
N LEU A 274 -10.46 -4.81 -8.63
CA LEU A 274 -10.29 -3.39 -9.07
C LEU A 274 -9.39 -3.27 -10.33
N GLY A 275 -8.07 -3.45 -10.24
CA GLY A 275 -7.12 -3.32 -11.35
C GLY A 275 -6.26 -4.52 -11.80
N CYS A 276 -5.19 -4.86 -11.07
CA CYS A 276 -3.90 -4.99 -11.80
C CYS A 276 -3.00 -6.21 -11.58
N LEU A 277 -3.10 -7.05 -10.53
CA LEU A 277 -2.20 -8.22 -10.37
C LEU A 277 -2.22 -9.11 -11.63
N THR A 278 -3.40 -9.15 -12.24
CA THR A 278 -3.72 -9.69 -13.56
C THR A 278 -2.99 -9.06 -14.75
N ALA A 279 -1.94 -8.27 -14.51
CA ALA A 279 -1.05 -7.66 -15.49
C ALA A 279 0.37 -8.26 -15.52
N LEU A 280 0.70 -9.21 -14.63
CA LEU A 280 2.09 -9.59 -14.30
C LEU A 280 2.94 -10.39 -15.31
N GLY A 281 4.26 -10.36 -15.11
CA GLY A 281 5.08 -11.56 -14.92
C GLY A 281 5.54 -12.41 -16.11
N SER A 282 5.17 -12.15 -17.38
CA SER A 282 4.90 -13.27 -18.32
C SER A 282 5.87 -13.71 -19.46
N TYR A 283 7.04 -13.13 -19.77
CA TYR A 283 7.83 -13.57 -20.97
C TYR A 283 8.75 -14.80 -20.65
N ASN A 284 8.30 -16.05 -20.89
CA ASN A 284 8.69 -17.19 -20.02
C ASN A 284 9.06 -18.58 -20.62
N LYS A 285 9.22 -19.59 -19.72
CA LYS A 285 9.66 -21.00 -19.96
C LYS A 285 8.75 -22.02 -19.19
N TYR A 286 9.24 -22.77 -18.19
CA TYR A 286 8.41 -23.31 -17.07
C TYR A 286 9.23 -23.07 -15.75
N HIS A 287 8.73 -22.18 -14.85
CA HIS A 287 9.37 -21.26 -13.85
C HIS A 287 8.31 -20.36 -13.10
N ASN A 288 7.55 -20.85 -12.11
CA ASN A 288 6.62 -20.21 -11.14
C ASN A 288 6.28 -20.85 -9.66
N ASN A 289 6.83 -20.52 -8.37
CA ASN A 289 6.35 -20.12 -6.91
C ASN A 289 6.32 -18.62 -6.40
N CYS A 290 5.16 -18.22 -5.85
CA CYS A 290 4.62 -16.95 -5.46
C CYS A 290 4.34 -16.86 -3.92
N TYR A 291 5.23 -17.35 -3.02
CA TYR A 291 4.93 -17.42 -1.57
C TYR A 291 6.10 -17.47 -0.54
N ARG A 292 7.36 -17.10 -0.89
CA ARG A 292 8.48 -16.69 0.00
C ARG A 292 9.68 -16.09 -0.70
N ASP A 293 10.12 -16.72 -1.78
CA ASP A 293 10.90 -16.09 -2.82
C ASP A 293 10.04 -14.95 -3.38
N CYS A 294 8.75 -15.24 -3.63
CA CYS A 294 7.70 -14.20 -3.64
C CYS A 294 7.17 -13.83 -2.26
N ILE A 295 8.04 -13.40 -1.37
CA ILE A 295 7.63 -12.53 -0.26
C ILE A 295 8.68 -11.43 -0.18
N ALA A 296 8.37 -10.20 -0.55
CA ALA A 296 7.10 -9.47 -0.70
C ALA A 296 6.03 -9.96 -1.74
N LEU A 297 4.73 -9.54 -1.73
CA LEU A 297 4.17 -8.20 -1.40
C LEU A 297 3.01 -8.07 -0.37
N CYS A 298 2.05 -8.99 -0.24
CA CYS A 298 0.74 -8.63 0.38
C CYS A 298 0.77 -8.13 1.82
N VAL A 299 1.86 -8.25 2.55
CA VAL A 299 1.85 -8.07 4.01
C VAL A 299 2.73 -6.91 4.45
N LEU A 300 2.79 -5.86 3.63
CA LEU A 300 3.45 -4.65 4.08
C LEU A 300 2.64 -3.82 5.06
N ASN A 301 1.39 -4.17 5.33
CA ASN A 301 0.48 -3.13 5.80
C ASN A 301 -0.32 -3.43 7.10
N SER A 302 -0.62 -4.67 7.50
CA SER A 302 -1.44 -4.92 8.73
C SER A 302 -0.80 -4.31 9.98
N GLY A 303 0.52 -4.42 10.05
CA GLY A 303 1.43 -3.97 11.10
C GLY A 303 2.21 -2.71 10.74
N THR A 304 1.76 -2.02 9.70
CA THR A 304 2.29 -0.75 9.20
C THR A 304 1.23 0.35 9.20
N SER A 305 -0.05 -0.01 9.19
CA SER A 305 -1.21 0.88 9.33
C SER A 305 -1.25 1.80 10.51
N PHE A 306 -1.46 1.25 11.71
CA PHE A 306 -1.29 2.00 12.94
C PHE A 306 0.20 2.28 13.23
N VAL A 307 0.96 2.74 12.23
CA VAL A 307 2.21 3.48 12.38
C VAL A 307 1.84 4.89 12.71
N ALA A 308 1.31 5.66 11.76
CA ALA A 308 0.60 6.87 12.11
C ALA A 308 -0.88 6.66 12.50
N GLY A 309 -1.15 5.47 13.03
CA GLY A 309 -2.09 5.26 14.12
C GLY A 309 -1.46 5.34 15.53
N PHE A 310 -0.14 5.32 15.68
CA PHE A 310 0.57 5.16 16.96
C PHE A 310 1.51 6.34 17.30
N ALA A 311 1.10 7.54 16.85
CA ALA A 311 1.56 8.88 17.27
C ALA A 311 0.57 10.11 17.09
N ILE A 312 -0.42 10.62 17.87
CA ILE A 312 -1.26 11.87 17.54
C ILE A 312 -2.04 12.39 18.70
N PHE A 313 -2.43 11.50 19.59
CA PHE A 313 -2.66 11.94 20.94
C PHE A 313 -1.34 12.44 21.57
N SER A 314 -0.25 12.81 20.85
CA SER A 314 0.77 13.79 21.32
C SER A 314 0.61 15.15 20.68
N ILE A 315 -0.53 15.35 20.03
CA ILE A 315 -0.98 16.65 19.60
C ILE A 315 -2.45 16.91 19.96
N LEU A 316 -3.33 15.90 19.98
CA LEU A 316 -4.19 15.71 21.19
C LEU A 316 -3.48 14.99 22.34
N GLY A 317 -2.19 15.27 22.44
CA GLY A 317 -1.40 15.28 23.68
C GLY A 317 -0.25 16.27 23.63
N PHE A 318 -0.32 17.34 22.83
CA PHE A 318 0.53 18.50 23.11
C PHE A 318 0.01 19.85 22.65
N MET A 319 -0.74 19.94 21.55
CA MET A 319 -1.72 21.03 21.45
C MET A 319 -2.77 20.83 22.54
N SER A 320 -3.15 19.56 22.78
CA SER A 320 -3.85 19.21 24.00
C SER A 320 -3.06 19.61 25.23
N GLN A 321 -1.78 19.24 25.32
CA GLN A 321 -0.99 19.51 26.51
C GLN A 321 -0.44 20.95 26.57
N GLU A 322 0.36 21.22 27.61
CA GLU A 322 0.77 22.51 28.21
C GLU A 322 -0.41 23.50 28.53
N GLN A 323 -1.55 23.43 27.81
CA GLN A 323 -2.85 24.03 28.16
C GLN A 323 -3.76 23.08 28.96
N GLY A 324 -3.93 21.82 28.49
CA GLY A 324 -4.91 20.86 29.01
C GLY A 324 -6.22 20.75 28.20
N VAL A 325 -6.21 21.19 26.94
CA VAL A 325 -7.34 21.22 26.00
C VAL A 325 -7.50 19.87 25.26
N PRO A 326 -8.64 19.56 24.60
CA PRO A 326 -9.06 18.17 24.53
C PRO A 326 -8.93 17.51 23.16
N ILE A 327 -8.56 16.22 23.09
CA ILE A 327 -9.34 15.13 23.73
C ILE A 327 -10.86 15.25 23.38
N SER A 328 -11.19 15.99 22.32
CA SER A 328 -12.50 16.44 21.86
C SER A 328 -12.43 16.83 20.38
N GLU A 329 -11.77 17.97 20.10
CA GLU A 329 -11.84 18.81 18.89
C GLU A 329 -10.49 18.95 18.20
N VAL A 330 -9.46 18.96 19.05
CA VAL A 330 -8.04 19.05 18.75
C VAL A 330 -7.56 17.71 18.12
N ALA A 331 -8.48 17.12 17.35
CA ALA A 331 -8.99 15.77 17.50
C ALA A 331 -10.23 15.59 16.57
N GLU A 332 -10.06 15.73 15.25
CA GLU A 332 -11.12 15.42 14.27
C GLU A 332 -10.61 14.54 13.09
N SER A 333 -11.45 14.24 12.10
CA SER A 333 -11.39 13.00 11.26
C SER A 333 -10.23 12.81 10.27
N GLY A 334 -10.45 12.98 8.96
CA GLY A 334 -9.72 12.51 7.77
C GLY A 334 -8.62 13.16 6.79
N PRO A 335 -8.49 14.35 6.05
CA PRO A 335 -7.40 16.18 6.31
C PRO A 335 -7.72 17.62 6.71
N GLY A 336 -8.45 17.98 7.76
CA GLY A 336 -8.15 17.94 9.20
C GLY A 336 -6.84 17.32 9.71
N LEU A 337 -6.86 16.83 10.95
CA LEU A 337 -5.81 16.62 11.97
C LEU A 337 -4.37 16.07 11.63
N ALA A 338 -3.94 16.04 10.37
CA ALA A 338 -2.58 15.80 9.93
C ALA A 338 -2.19 16.73 8.78
N PHE A 339 -2.67 16.55 7.54
CA PHE A 339 -2.36 17.55 6.49
C PHE A 339 -2.96 18.92 6.84
N ILE A 340 -4.09 19.03 7.52
CA ILE A 340 -4.49 20.32 8.14
C ILE A 340 -3.67 20.57 9.40
N ALA A 341 -3.67 19.62 10.33
CA ALA A 341 -3.36 20.07 11.67
C ALA A 341 -1.87 20.10 11.89
N TYR A 342 -1.51 21.23 12.48
CA TYR A 342 -0.22 21.87 12.59
C TYR A 342 -0.19 23.11 13.53
N PRO A 343 -1.30 23.90 13.77
CA PRO A 343 -1.59 25.14 14.65
C PRO A 343 -1.76 25.43 16.25
N ARG A 344 -1.84 24.62 17.35
CA ARG A 344 -1.93 24.97 18.81
C ARG A 344 -0.88 24.45 19.88
N ALA A 345 0.16 23.62 19.64
CA ALA A 345 1.46 23.66 20.39
C ALA A 345 2.82 23.10 19.77
N VAL A 346 3.27 23.37 18.54
CA VAL A 346 4.66 23.16 17.99
C VAL A 346 5.45 24.47 18.08
N VAL A 347 4.87 25.59 18.54
CA VAL A 347 5.30 26.89 17.99
C VAL A 347 6.65 27.37 18.50
N MET A 348 7.23 26.80 19.56
CA MET A 348 8.50 27.30 20.12
C MET A 348 9.70 26.37 19.89
N LEU A 349 9.72 25.74 18.71
CA LEU A 349 10.53 24.56 18.37
C LEU A 349 11.72 24.77 17.34
N PRO A 350 11.94 24.28 16.07
CA PRO A 350 13.32 24.20 15.49
C PRO A 350 13.62 24.61 14.00
N PHE A 351 14.08 25.84 13.75
CA PHE A 351 14.93 26.31 12.60
C PHE A 351 14.35 26.35 11.13
N SER A 352 14.20 27.52 10.47
CA SER A 352 13.12 27.80 9.46
C SER A 352 12.97 26.87 8.29
N PRO A 353 13.67 27.03 7.15
CA PRO A 353 13.36 26.16 6.02
C PRO A 353 13.78 24.72 6.37
N LEU A 354 14.65 24.57 7.38
CA LEU A 354 15.00 23.34 8.07
C LEU A 354 13.85 22.63 8.81
N TRP A 355 12.83 23.35 9.25
CA TRP A 355 11.53 22.83 9.63
C TRP A 355 10.47 23.10 8.56
N ALA A 356 10.88 23.53 7.37
CA ALA A 356 10.04 23.72 6.19
C ALA A 356 10.49 23.08 4.82
N CYS A 357 11.02 21.83 4.71
CA CYS A 357 10.46 20.82 3.75
C CYS A 357 10.37 19.24 4.00
N CYS A 358 9.88 18.64 5.12
CA CYS A 358 9.12 17.37 5.28
C CYS A 358 7.65 17.14 5.94
N PHE A 359 6.58 17.97 5.76
CA PHE A 359 5.10 17.81 6.01
C PHE A 359 4.11 17.96 4.79
N PHE A 360 4.49 18.41 3.57
CA PHE A 360 3.86 18.19 2.20
C PHE A 360 4.56 17.57 0.85
N PHE A 361 5.33 16.49 0.42
CA PHE A 361 6.16 15.20 0.52
C PHE A 361 5.76 13.77 1.05
N MET A 362 4.50 13.42 1.31
CA MET A 362 3.98 12.05 1.48
C MET A 362 2.84 11.60 0.55
N VAL A 363 2.15 12.41 -0.26
CA VAL A 363 1.01 12.07 -1.14
C VAL A 363 1.31 11.79 -2.67
N VAL A 364 2.56 11.87 -3.20
CA VAL A 364 2.97 11.53 -4.61
C VAL A 364 4.28 10.69 -4.80
N LEU A 365 5.16 11.02 -5.77
CA LEU A 365 5.99 10.20 -6.70
C LEU A 365 5.30 9.02 -7.32
N LEU A 366 4.57 8.29 -6.49
CA LEU A 366 3.82 7.12 -6.82
C LEU A 366 2.51 7.52 -7.50
N GLY A 367 2.16 8.80 -7.53
CA GLY A 367 1.32 9.37 -8.57
C GLY A 367 1.92 9.38 -9.97
N LEU A 368 3.20 9.09 -10.15
CA LEU A 368 3.73 8.59 -11.41
C LEU A 368 3.87 7.06 -11.33
N ASP A 369 4.35 6.50 -10.21
CA ASP A 369 4.87 5.13 -10.20
C ASP A 369 4.02 4.02 -9.57
N SER A 370 3.19 4.27 -8.55
CA SER A 370 2.04 3.37 -8.29
C SER A 370 0.97 3.57 -9.37
N GLN A 371 1.02 4.76 -9.97
CA GLN A 371 0.37 5.10 -11.20
C GLN A 371 0.87 4.22 -12.32
N PHE A 372 2.12 3.72 -12.34
CA PHE A 372 2.63 2.74 -13.34
C PHE A 372 1.69 1.58 -13.62
N VAL A 373 0.98 1.20 -12.58
CA VAL A 373 0.34 -0.10 -12.40
C VAL A 373 -1.12 0.04 -12.02
N CYS A 374 -1.60 1.26 -11.83
CA CYS A 374 -2.95 1.60 -12.24
C CYS A 374 -3.05 2.00 -13.72
N VAL A 375 -1.99 2.45 -14.43
CA VAL A 375 -1.99 2.46 -15.92
C VAL A 375 -1.81 1.05 -16.42
N GLU A 376 -0.70 0.36 -16.25
CA GLU A 376 -0.68 -1.06 -16.59
C GLU A 376 -1.47 -1.92 -15.54
N SER A 377 -2.55 -1.34 -14.98
CA SER A 377 -3.92 -1.90 -14.87
C SER A 377 -4.84 -1.51 -16.04
N LEU A 378 -5.34 -0.27 -16.10
CA LEU A 378 -6.33 0.16 -17.07
C LEU A 378 -5.76 0.12 -18.49
N VAL A 379 -4.65 0.79 -18.71
CA VAL A 379 -3.77 0.59 -19.86
C VAL A 379 -3.36 -0.87 -20.03
N THR A 380 -3.19 -1.75 -19.04
CA THR A 380 -2.97 -3.21 -19.32
C THR A 380 -4.21 -3.84 -19.93
N ALA A 381 -5.34 -3.66 -19.27
CA ALA A 381 -6.62 -4.20 -19.66
C ALA A 381 -6.95 -3.73 -21.09
N LEU A 382 -6.72 -2.44 -21.40
CA LEU A 382 -6.85 -1.87 -22.74
C LEU A 382 -5.79 -2.40 -23.73
N VAL A 383 -4.52 -2.47 -23.31
CA VAL A 383 -3.35 -2.80 -24.15
C VAL A 383 -3.58 -4.09 -24.89
N ASP A 384 -4.02 -5.13 -24.19
CA ASP A 384 -4.17 -6.45 -24.77
C ASP A 384 -5.62 -6.99 -24.74
N MET A 385 -6.61 -6.19 -24.30
CA MET A 385 -7.91 -6.19 -25.00
C MET A 385 -7.73 -5.90 -26.50
N TYR A 386 -6.78 -5.00 -26.85
CA TYR A 386 -6.51 -4.60 -28.23
C TYR A 386 -5.03 -4.77 -28.65
N PRO A 387 -4.45 -5.99 -28.53
CA PRO A 387 -3.01 -6.19 -28.63
C PRO A 387 -2.41 -5.67 -29.93
N ARG A 388 -3.01 -6.00 -31.08
CA ARG A 388 -2.53 -5.66 -32.43
C ARG A 388 -2.42 -4.15 -32.69
N VAL A 389 -3.17 -3.34 -31.93
CA VAL A 389 -3.09 -1.87 -31.97
C VAL A 389 -1.83 -1.40 -31.24
N PHE A 390 -1.44 -2.12 -30.19
CA PHE A 390 -0.29 -1.82 -29.33
C PHE A 390 0.90 -2.79 -29.49
N ARG A 391 0.87 -3.76 -30.42
CA ARG A 391 1.91 -4.75 -30.86
C ARG A 391 3.17 -4.10 -31.46
N LYS A 392 3.46 -2.87 -31.01
CA LYS A 392 4.09 -1.81 -31.79
C LYS A 392 4.84 -0.86 -30.87
N LYS A 393 6.12 -0.69 -31.19
CA LYS A 393 6.97 0.42 -30.74
C LYS A 393 6.19 1.73 -30.79
N ASN A 394 6.31 2.54 -29.74
CA ASN A 394 5.78 3.90 -29.72
C ASN A 394 4.25 4.02 -30.01
N ARG A 395 3.46 2.96 -29.76
CA ARG A 395 2.01 3.09 -29.43
C ARG A 395 1.81 3.01 -27.92
N ARG A 396 2.63 2.14 -27.36
CA ARG A 396 3.79 2.47 -26.53
C ARG A 396 4.46 3.88 -26.65
N GLU A 397 3.85 4.96 -27.17
CA GLU A 397 4.23 6.38 -26.91
C GLU A 397 3.00 7.23 -26.52
N ILE A 398 1.79 6.69 -26.66
CA ILE A 398 0.61 7.51 -26.92
C ILE A 398 -0.63 7.10 -26.11
N LEU A 399 -0.89 5.80 -25.92
CA LEU A 399 -2.00 5.38 -25.04
C LEU A 399 -1.78 5.91 -23.63
N ILE A 400 -0.52 5.88 -23.21
CA ILE A 400 0.22 6.94 -22.51
C ILE A 400 -0.60 8.23 -22.39
N LEU A 401 -0.23 9.22 -23.18
CA LEU A 401 -0.52 10.61 -22.96
C LEU A 401 -2.03 10.89 -23.01
N ILE A 402 -2.76 10.06 -23.75
CA ILE A 402 -4.21 10.12 -23.89
C ILE A 402 -4.91 9.91 -22.56
N VAL A 403 -4.64 8.82 -21.83
CA VAL A 403 -5.41 8.57 -20.59
C VAL A 403 -5.09 9.63 -19.55
N SER A 404 -3.82 10.02 -19.40
CA SER A 404 -3.40 11.12 -18.52
C SER A 404 -4.08 12.44 -18.87
N VAL A 405 -4.10 12.84 -20.14
CA VAL A 405 -4.68 14.12 -20.57
C VAL A 405 -6.19 14.14 -20.42
N ILE A 406 -6.89 13.05 -20.74
CA ILE A 406 -8.35 12.94 -20.48
C ILE A 406 -8.63 13.16 -19.01
N SER A 407 -7.84 12.50 -18.18
CA SER A 407 -8.09 12.42 -16.76
C SER A 407 -7.67 13.69 -16.00
N PHE A 408 -6.66 14.39 -16.53
CA PHE A 408 -6.34 15.77 -16.19
C PHE A 408 -7.53 16.70 -16.42
N LEU A 409 -8.12 16.65 -17.61
CA LEU A 409 -9.25 17.50 -17.98
C LEU A 409 -10.49 17.25 -17.13
N ILE A 410 -10.78 15.99 -16.77
CA ILE A 410 -11.91 15.68 -15.88
C ILE A 410 -11.64 16.22 -14.48
N GLY A 411 -10.44 16.02 -13.93
CA GLY A 411 -10.15 16.49 -12.57
C GLY A 411 -9.90 18.00 -12.42
N LEU A 412 -9.85 18.78 -13.52
CA LEU A 412 -10.00 20.24 -13.43
C LEU A 412 -11.30 20.65 -12.70
N ILE A 413 -12.39 19.88 -12.81
CA ILE A 413 -13.65 20.22 -12.11
C ILE A 413 -13.49 20.25 -10.58
N MET A 414 -12.57 19.42 -10.09
CA MET A 414 -12.24 19.30 -8.69
C MET A 414 -11.24 20.38 -8.24
N LEU A 415 -10.65 21.16 -9.16
CA LEU A 415 -9.85 22.38 -8.93
C LEU A 415 -10.67 23.69 -9.01
N THR A 416 -11.97 23.62 -8.77
CA THR A 416 -12.83 24.81 -8.71
C THR A 416 -13.09 25.20 -7.26
N GLU A 417 -13.54 26.42 -6.96
CA GLU A 417 -13.81 26.88 -5.58
C GLU A 417 -14.78 25.98 -4.79
N GLY A 418 -15.70 25.30 -5.48
CA GLY A 418 -16.57 24.23 -4.97
C GLY A 418 -16.16 22.82 -5.38
N GLY A 419 -15.02 22.67 -6.06
CA GLY A 419 -14.47 21.40 -6.55
C GLY A 419 -14.17 20.40 -5.45
N MET A 420 -13.93 20.91 -4.23
CA MET A 420 -13.82 20.08 -3.05
C MET A 420 -15.18 19.51 -2.57
N TYR A 421 -16.33 20.08 -2.95
CA TYR A 421 -17.64 19.43 -2.79
C TYR A 421 -17.96 18.38 -3.86
N VAL A 422 -17.14 18.24 -4.90
CA VAL A 422 -17.16 17.02 -5.72
C VAL A 422 -16.59 15.83 -4.90
N PHE A 423 -16.42 16.00 -3.57
CA PHE A 423 -15.41 15.30 -2.80
C PHE A 423 -15.68 14.80 -1.37
N GLN A 424 -16.91 14.81 -0.85
CA GLN A 424 -17.39 13.50 -0.37
C GLN A 424 -17.59 12.61 -1.59
N LEU A 425 -18.10 13.20 -2.68
CA LEU A 425 -18.89 12.49 -3.66
C LEU A 425 -18.13 11.37 -4.38
N PHE A 426 -16.84 11.54 -4.69
CA PHE A 426 -16.02 10.45 -5.24
C PHE A 426 -15.27 9.59 -4.17
N ASP A 427 -14.91 10.10 -2.96
CA ASP A 427 -14.42 9.24 -1.83
C ASP A 427 -15.50 8.24 -1.41
N TYR A 428 -16.62 8.83 -1.04
CA TYR A 428 -17.72 8.21 -0.35
C TYR A 428 -18.38 7.20 -1.28
N TYR A 429 -18.62 7.55 -2.56
CA TYR A 429 -19.37 6.69 -3.48
C TYR A 429 -18.59 6.04 -4.62
N ALA A 430 -17.68 6.74 -5.31
CA ALA A 430 -17.22 6.28 -6.63
C ALA A 430 -16.41 4.99 -6.58
N ALA A 431 -15.58 4.84 -5.55
CA ALA A 431 -14.91 3.60 -5.23
C ALA A 431 -15.35 3.04 -3.88
N SER A 432 -16.65 3.19 -3.64
CA SER A 432 -17.35 2.60 -2.52
C SER A 432 -17.56 1.09 -2.71
N GLY A 433 -18.73 0.58 -2.32
CA GLY A 433 -19.04 -0.80 -1.90
C GLY A 433 -20.53 -1.01 -1.67
N MET A 434 -21.34 -0.09 -2.19
CA MET A 434 -22.06 -0.50 -3.38
C MET A 434 -21.09 -1.11 -4.41
N CYS A 435 -20.02 -0.38 -4.79
CA CYS A 435 -18.96 -0.81 -5.70
C CYS A 435 -18.22 -2.08 -5.23
N LEU A 436 -17.01 -1.94 -4.70
CA LEU A 436 -16.06 -2.98 -4.33
C LEU A 436 -16.68 -4.33 -3.98
N LEU A 437 -17.64 -4.32 -3.05
CA LEU A 437 -18.53 -5.42 -2.73
C LEU A 437 -19.24 -6.05 -3.94
N PHE A 438 -20.31 -5.44 -4.46
CA PHE A 438 -21.09 -6.06 -5.54
C PHE A 438 -20.29 -6.19 -6.85
N VAL A 439 -19.20 -5.43 -6.97
CA VAL A 439 -18.16 -5.44 -8.00
C VAL A 439 -17.34 -6.75 -8.03
N ALA A 440 -17.76 -7.80 -7.33
CA ALA A 440 -17.36 -9.17 -7.71
C ALA A 440 -18.34 -10.35 -7.44
N ILE A 441 -19.66 -10.15 -7.34
CA ILE A 441 -20.53 -11.04 -6.51
C ILE A 441 -21.06 -12.42 -7.02
N PHE A 442 -20.79 -12.96 -8.23
CA PHE A 442 -21.38 -14.27 -8.71
C PHE A 442 -20.40 -15.32 -9.34
N GLU A 443 -20.59 -16.68 -9.13
CA GLU A 443 -19.80 -17.95 -9.53
C GLU A 443 -19.39 -19.08 -8.50
N SER A 444 -18.97 -18.86 -7.23
CA SER A 444 -18.78 -19.84 -6.09
C SER A 444 -19.66 -19.91 -4.76
N PHE A 445 -20.50 -18.95 -4.27
CA PHE A 445 -21.47 -19.08 -3.12
C PHE A 445 -23.04 -19.26 -3.31
N CYS A 446 -23.76 -18.85 -4.37
CA CYS A 446 -25.22 -19.18 -4.55
C CYS A 446 -25.63 -20.50 -5.33
N VAL A 447 -25.32 -20.76 -6.62
CA VAL A 447 -25.74 -21.97 -7.40
C VAL A 447 -24.84 -23.24 -7.70
N ALA A 448 -23.49 -23.30 -7.65
CA ALA A 448 -22.68 -24.23 -8.49
C ALA A 448 -21.68 -25.26 -7.88
N TRP A 449 -21.37 -25.31 -6.57
CA TRP A 449 -20.39 -26.26 -5.96
C TRP A 449 -20.79 -27.74 -5.97
N VAL A 450 -22.04 -28.07 -6.35
CA VAL A 450 -22.51 -29.46 -6.55
C VAL A 450 -21.58 -30.29 -7.44
N TYR A 451 -20.68 -29.64 -8.21
CA TYR A 451 -19.68 -30.25 -9.07
C TYR A 451 -18.21 -30.17 -8.57
N GLY A 452 -17.95 -29.57 -7.39
CA GLY A 452 -16.94 -30.03 -6.40
C GLY A 452 -15.75 -29.11 -5.98
N ALA A 453 -15.50 -27.99 -6.66
CA ALA A 453 -14.68 -26.84 -6.20
C ALA A 453 -13.25 -27.07 -5.60
N SER A 454 -12.18 -27.21 -6.41
CA SER A 454 -10.79 -27.45 -5.90
C SER A 454 -9.64 -27.36 -6.94
N ARG A 455 -9.91 -26.98 -8.20
CA ARG A 455 -9.52 -27.88 -9.31
C ARG A 455 -8.05 -27.90 -9.78
N PHE A 456 -7.68 -29.12 -10.22
CA PHE A 456 -6.36 -29.57 -10.69
C PHE A 456 -6.41 -30.66 -11.84
N TYR A 457 -7.30 -30.58 -12.86
CA TYR A 457 -7.56 -31.71 -13.82
C TYR A 457 -7.55 -31.50 -15.38
N ASP A 458 -7.22 -30.33 -15.96
CA ASP A 458 -7.33 -29.99 -17.41
C ASP A 458 -6.34 -28.90 -17.98
N ASN A 459 -6.40 -27.59 -17.62
CA ASN A 459 -5.28 -26.58 -17.53
C ASN A 459 -5.33 -25.40 -16.42
N ILE A 460 -4.87 -25.21 -15.12
CA ILE A 460 -4.19 -25.66 -13.80
C ILE A 460 -2.97 -26.57 -13.55
N GLU A 461 -3.03 -27.54 -12.60
CA GLU A 461 -2.11 -28.18 -11.62
C GLU A 461 -1.29 -27.40 -10.53
N ASP A 462 -0.04 -26.94 -10.65
CA ASP A 462 1.00 -27.19 -11.67
C ASP A 462 2.24 -26.36 -11.36
N MET A 463 2.25 -25.09 -11.76
CA MET A 463 3.01 -24.06 -11.06
C MET A 463 2.79 -24.23 -9.58
N ILE A 464 1.54 -24.34 -9.12
CA ILE A 464 1.21 -24.86 -7.81
C ILE A 464 1.75 -26.32 -7.62
N GLY A 465 1.01 -27.41 -7.85
CA GLY A 465 1.56 -28.76 -7.72
C GLY A 465 1.81 -29.27 -6.28
N TYR A 466 2.26 -28.41 -5.37
CA TYR A 466 1.66 -28.06 -4.06
C TYR A 466 0.12 -28.28 -4.10
N LYS A 467 -0.51 -28.80 -3.04
CA LYS A 467 -2.00 -28.79 -2.88
C LYS A 467 -2.37 -28.60 -1.40
N PRO A 468 -3.23 -27.63 -1.00
CA PRO A 468 -2.84 -26.75 0.14
C PRO A 468 -3.58 -27.10 1.48
N TRP A 469 -3.24 -26.51 2.66
CA TRP A 469 -3.44 -26.91 4.10
C TRP A 469 -4.71 -27.66 4.67
N PRO A 470 -5.20 -27.44 5.90
CA PRO A 470 -6.55 -27.93 6.30
C PRO A 470 -7.78 -27.02 6.10
N LEU A 471 -7.69 -25.87 5.41
CA LEU A 471 -8.78 -24.93 5.09
C LEU A 471 -9.28 -24.56 3.61
N ILE A 472 -9.21 -25.37 2.52
CA ILE A 472 -9.69 -24.99 1.11
C ILE A 472 -11.15 -24.61 1.11
N LYS A 473 -11.95 -25.44 1.76
CA LYS A 473 -13.38 -25.52 1.46
C LYS A 473 -14.15 -24.48 2.25
N TYR A 474 -13.45 -23.61 2.96
CA TYR A 474 -13.98 -22.89 4.10
C TYR A 474 -13.57 -21.44 4.09
N CYS A 475 -12.27 -21.17 3.98
CA CYS A 475 -11.73 -19.88 3.40
C CYS A 475 -11.61 -19.21 0.42
N TRP A 476 -11.49 -20.09 -0.64
CA TRP A 476 -12.30 -20.28 -1.88
C TRP A 476 -13.85 -20.22 -1.77
N LEU A 477 -14.47 -20.49 -0.62
CA LEU A 477 -15.82 -21.09 -0.51
C LEU A 477 -16.83 -20.58 0.58
N PHE A 478 -16.52 -20.40 1.88
CA PHE A 478 -17.49 -20.00 2.94
C PHE A 478 -17.25 -18.65 3.65
N PHE A 479 -16.10 -18.41 4.29
CA PHE A 479 -15.88 -17.16 5.03
C PHE A 479 -15.75 -15.97 4.09
N THR A 480 -15.23 -16.20 2.88
CA THR A 480 -15.15 -15.15 1.86
C THR A 480 -16.55 -14.63 1.59
N PRO A 481 -17.50 -15.47 1.14
CA PRO A 481 -18.87 -15.04 0.96
C PRO A 481 -19.55 -14.48 2.21
N ALA A 482 -19.50 -15.21 3.32
CA ALA A 482 -20.34 -14.92 4.48
C ALA A 482 -20.04 -13.54 5.06
N VAL A 483 -18.74 -13.21 5.17
CA VAL A 483 -18.29 -12.05 5.92
C VAL A 483 -18.52 -10.77 5.13
N CYS A 484 -18.27 -10.76 3.81
CA CYS A 484 -18.58 -9.59 2.97
C CYS A 484 -20.08 -9.46 2.64
N MET A 485 -20.83 -10.56 2.57
CA MET A 485 -22.27 -10.50 2.33
C MET A 485 -22.99 -9.95 3.56
N ALA A 486 -22.66 -10.46 4.76
CA ALA A 486 -23.23 -9.93 6.00
C ALA A 486 -22.98 -8.43 6.09
N THR A 487 -21.76 -7.99 5.79
CA THR A 487 -21.38 -6.59 5.87
C THR A 487 -21.97 -5.70 4.80
N PHE A 488 -22.01 -6.14 3.54
CA PHE A 488 -22.73 -5.45 2.47
C PHE A 488 -24.19 -5.16 2.86
N LEU A 489 -24.85 -6.13 3.48
CA LEU A 489 -26.24 -5.98 3.91
C LEU A 489 -26.38 -4.97 5.07
N PHE A 490 -25.54 -5.05 6.09
CA PHE A 490 -25.53 -4.04 7.15
C PHE A 490 -25.25 -2.64 6.61
N SER A 491 -24.40 -2.51 5.58
CA SER A 491 -24.05 -1.25 4.93
C SER A 491 -25.25 -0.49 4.39
N LEU A 492 -26.13 -1.24 3.74
CA LEU A 492 -27.40 -0.78 3.21
C LEU A 492 -28.38 -0.42 4.34
N ILE A 493 -28.43 -1.24 5.39
CA ILE A 493 -29.41 -1.11 6.47
C ILE A 493 -29.21 0.16 7.31
N LYS A 494 -27.97 0.63 7.45
CA LYS A 494 -27.62 1.74 8.34
C LYS A 494 -27.01 2.94 7.62
N TYR A 495 -27.10 3.01 6.30
CA TYR A 495 -26.82 4.21 5.51
C TYR A 495 -27.65 5.43 5.96
N THR A 496 -27.03 6.60 6.04
CA THR A 496 -27.63 7.95 5.94
C THR A 496 -26.65 8.85 5.13
N PRO A 497 -26.85 10.18 4.94
CA PRO A 497 -26.20 10.95 3.85
C PRO A 497 -25.15 12.00 4.25
N LEU A 498 -24.61 12.66 3.22
CA LEU A 498 -23.52 13.65 3.13
C LEU A 498 -23.68 15.01 3.89
N THR A 499 -22.61 15.52 4.53
CA THR A 499 -22.50 16.86 5.20
C THR A 499 -21.08 17.48 5.16
N TYR A 500 -20.90 18.82 5.25
CA TYR A 500 -19.68 19.52 5.78
C TYR A 500 -19.98 20.04 7.27
N ASN A 501 -19.49 21.14 7.91
CA ASN A 501 -19.03 21.39 9.37
C ASN A 501 -19.76 20.73 10.55
N LYS A 502 -20.10 19.46 10.39
CA LYS A 502 -21.42 18.98 10.84
C LYS A 502 -22.56 19.99 10.51
N LYS A 503 -22.43 20.78 9.41
CA LYS A 503 -23.08 22.08 9.09
C LYS A 503 -23.58 22.18 7.64
N TYR A 504 -22.71 22.13 6.63
CA TYR A 504 -23.17 21.98 5.23
C TYR A 504 -23.87 20.63 5.11
N THR A 505 -24.92 20.48 4.32
CA THR A 505 -25.52 19.18 3.98
C THR A 505 -25.67 19.12 2.48
N TYR A 506 -25.39 17.96 1.88
CA TYR A 506 -25.51 17.89 0.43
C TYR A 506 -26.96 17.93 -0.02
N PRO A 507 -27.23 18.47 -1.22
CA PRO A 507 -28.53 18.35 -1.83
C PRO A 507 -28.79 16.89 -2.22
N TRP A 508 -30.07 16.50 -2.25
CA TRP A 508 -30.52 15.15 -2.64
C TRP A 508 -29.96 14.67 -3.99
N TRP A 509 -29.70 15.59 -4.92
CA TRP A 509 -29.13 15.27 -6.23
C TRP A 509 -27.63 14.94 -6.15
N GLY A 510 -26.93 15.43 -5.12
CA GLY A 510 -25.55 15.09 -4.80
C GLY A 510 -25.45 13.65 -4.29
N ASP A 511 -26.31 13.26 -3.36
CA ASP A 511 -26.45 11.84 -2.96
C ASP A 511 -26.79 10.97 -4.19
N ALA A 512 -27.75 11.39 -5.02
CA ALA A 512 -28.15 10.64 -6.21
C ALA A 512 -27.01 10.50 -7.26
N LEU A 513 -26.22 11.56 -7.48
CA LEU A 513 -25.02 11.52 -8.31
C LEU A 513 -23.99 10.56 -7.73
N GLY A 514 -23.82 10.56 -6.41
CA GLY A 514 -23.00 9.62 -5.68
C GLY A 514 -23.40 8.17 -5.92
N TRP A 515 -24.65 7.83 -5.65
CA TRP A 515 -25.20 6.50 -5.92
C TRP A 515 -25.08 6.09 -7.40
N LEU A 516 -25.16 7.03 -8.35
CA LEU A 516 -24.92 6.77 -9.76
C LEU A 516 -23.44 6.42 -10.05
N LEU A 517 -22.48 7.13 -9.43
CA LEU A 517 -21.07 6.72 -9.49
C LEU A 517 -20.88 5.33 -8.90
N ALA A 518 -21.53 5.03 -7.77
CA ALA A 518 -21.38 3.74 -7.12
C ALA A 518 -21.93 2.57 -7.96
N LEU A 519 -23.14 2.75 -8.53
CA LEU A 519 -23.80 1.76 -9.38
C LEU A 519 -23.10 1.56 -10.74
N SER A 520 -22.36 2.56 -11.23
CA SER A 520 -21.68 2.51 -12.54
C SER A 520 -20.73 1.32 -12.69
N SER A 521 -20.07 0.92 -11.60
CA SER A 521 -19.21 -0.26 -11.55
C SER A 521 -20.01 -1.54 -11.26
N MET A 522 -20.86 -1.54 -10.22
CA MET A 522 -21.66 -2.69 -9.80
C MET A 522 -22.42 -3.37 -10.93
N ILE A 523 -23.05 -2.55 -11.78
CA ILE A 523 -23.98 -3.03 -12.81
C ILE A 523 -23.28 -3.85 -13.89
N CYS A 524 -21.97 -3.69 -14.08
CA CYS A 524 -21.21 -4.39 -15.10
C CYS A 524 -21.22 -5.93 -14.92
N ILE A 525 -21.27 -6.45 -13.70
CA ILE A 525 -21.31 -7.90 -13.45
C ILE A 525 -22.63 -8.54 -13.90
N PRO A 526 -23.81 -8.12 -13.39
CA PRO A 526 -25.07 -8.69 -13.85
C PRO A 526 -25.34 -8.36 -15.32
N ALA A 527 -25.03 -7.15 -15.79
CA ALA A 527 -25.25 -6.76 -17.18
C ALA A 527 -24.42 -7.63 -18.16
N TRP A 528 -23.13 -7.84 -17.88
CA TRP A 528 -22.28 -8.69 -18.72
C TRP A 528 -22.69 -10.17 -18.66
N SER A 529 -23.03 -10.67 -17.47
CA SER A 529 -23.53 -12.04 -17.29
C SER A 529 -24.78 -12.29 -18.15
N ILE A 530 -25.74 -11.35 -18.13
CA ILE A 530 -26.96 -11.41 -18.94
C ILE A 530 -26.63 -11.31 -20.44
N TYR A 531 -25.75 -10.39 -20.84
CA TYR A 531 -25.33 -10.21 -22.24
C TYR A 531 -24.71 -11.48 -22.82
N LYS A 532 -23.81 -12.14 -22.08
CA LYS A 532 -23.16 -13.39 -22.51
C LYS A 532 -24.11 -14.57 -22.56
N ILE A 533 -24.99 -14.72 -21.56
CA ILE A 533 -26.01 -15.78 -21.56
C ILE A 533 -26.98 -15.62 -22.76
N ARG A 534 -27.32 -14.38 -23.15
CA ARG A 534 -28.19 -14.11 -24.31
C ARG A 534 -27.51 -14.26 -25.69
N THR A 535 -26.19 -14.14 -25.77
CA THR A 535 -25.45 -14.21 -27.05
C THR A 535 -24.93 -15.60 -27.40
N LEU A 536 -24.84 -16.50 -26.41
CA LEU A 536 -24.49 -17.91 -26.59
C LEU A 536 -25.70 -18.72 -27.10
N LYS A 537 -25.44 -19.66 -28.02
CA LYS A 537 -26.49 -20.28 -28.85
C LYS A 537 -26.63 -21.79 -28.59
N GLY A 538 -27.27 -22.12 -27.47
CA GLY A 538 -27.63 -23.49 -27.07
C GLY A 538 -28.54 -23.48 -25.85
N PRO A 539 -29.15 -24.61 -25.47
CA PRO A 539 -29.95 -24.71 -24.25
C PRO A 539 -29.08 -24.50 -23.01
N LEU A 540 -29.64 -23.94 -21.93
CA LEU A 540 -28.89 -23.51 -20.74
C LEU A 540 -27.99 -24.61 -20.12
N ARG A 541 -28.42 -25.88 -20.15
CA ARG A 541 -27.60 -27.03 -19.70
C ARG A 541 -26.41 -27.32 -20.62
N GLU A 542 -26.48 -27.02 -21.92
CA GLU A 542 -25.36 -27.18 -22.85
C GLU A 542 -24.45 -25.95 -22.91
N VAL A 543 -24.98 -24.77 -22.58
CA VAL A 543 -24.15 -23.60 -22.24
C VAL A 543 -23.29 -23.91 -20.99
N SER A 544 -23.80 -24.76 -20.08
CA SER A 544 -22.98 -25.43 -19.05
C SER A 544 -22.07 -26.53 -19.63
N ALA A 545 -22.58 -27.41 -20.51
CA ALA A 545 -21.84 -28.52 -21.15
C ALA A 545 -20.64 -28.08 -22.02
N SER A 546 -20.58 -26.82 -22.43
CA SER A 546 -19.54 -26.27 -23.33
C SER A 546 -18.45 -25.46 -22.62
N HIS A 547 -18.78 -24.66 -21.60
CA HIS A 547 -17.85 -23.65 -21.06
C HIS A 547 -16.81 -24.16 -20.05
N ASN A 548 -16.08 -25.23 -20.42
CA ASN A 548 -14.75 -25.53 -19.88
C ASN A 548 -13.71 -25.05 -20.90
N PRO A 549 -12.75 -24.17 -20.54
CA PRO A 549 -11.62 -23.88 -21.42
C PRO A 549 -10.72 -25.12 -21.46
N ALA A 550 -10.79 -25.90 -22.54
CA ALA A 550 -9.97 -27.10 -22.72
C ALA A 550 -8.92 -26.86 -23.80
N PHE A 551 -7.67 -26.66 -23.40
CA PHE A 551 -6.54 -26.83 -24.31
C PHE A 551 -6.24 -28.32 -24.52
N PRO A 552 -5.68 -28.70 -25.67
CA PRO A 552 -5.43 -30.10 -26.03
C PRO A 552 -4.24 -30.68 -25.25
N TYR A 553 -4.32 -31.93 -24.80
CA TYR A 553 -3.19 -32.70 -24.27
C TYR A 553 -2.37 -33.30 -25.41
N ARG A 554 -1.03 -33.16 -25.40
CA ARG A 554 -0.19 -33.66 -26.51
C ARG A 554 0.07 -35.18 -26.42
N VAL A 555 -0.03 -35.83 -27.58
CA VAL A 555 0.35 -37.22 -27.88
C VAL A 555 1.85 -37.47 -27.66
N SER A 556 2.16 -38.63 -27.07
CA SER A 556 3.53 -39.14 -26.85
C SER A 556 4.29 -39.40 -28.16
N LEU A 557 5.61 -39.56 -28.10
CA LEU A 557 6.41 -39.91 -29.26
C LEU A 557 7.64 -40.74 -28.90
N SER A 558 7.68 -41.93 -29.47
CA SER A 558 8.80 -42.88 -29.45
C SER A 558 9.50 -42.90 -30.81
N SER A 559 10.13 -44.03 -31.15
CA SER A 559 10.29 -44.53 -32.52
C SER A 559 10.74 -43.52 -33.58
N MET A 560 12.04 -43.47 -33.84
CA MET A 560 12.51 -44.05 -35.10
C MET A 560 14.01 -44.36 -35.08
N ASP A 561 14.39 -45.35 -35.90
CA ASP A 561 15.72 -45.94 -35.99
C ASP A 561 16.73 -45.10 -36.79
N ARG A 562 18.00 -45.52 -36.67
CA ARG A 562 19.14 -45.01 -37.45
C ARG A 562 18.93 -45.17 -38.97
N LYS A 563 19.54 -44.26 -39.74
CA LYS A 563 20.36 -44.63 -40.90
C LYS A 563 21.58 -43.73 -41.01
N VAL A 564 22.68 -44.31 -41.48
CA VAL A 564 24.00 -43.69 -41.64
C VAL A 564 24.26 -43.49 -43.14
N THR A 565 24.91 -42.38 -43.50
CA THR A 565 25.61 -42.24 -44.78
C THR A 565 26.99 -41.64 -44.51
N VAL A 566 28.03 -42.31 -45.03
CA VAL A 566 29.44 -41.92 -44.93
C VAL A 566 29.81 -41.09 -46.16
N HIS A 567 30.73 -40.15 -46.01
CA HIS A 567 31.61 -39.72 -47.10
C HIS A 567 33.05 -39.62 -46.57
N GLU A 568 33.99 -40.13 -47.36
CA GLU A 568 35.41 -40.27 -47.03
C GLU A 568 36.25 -39.07 -47.52
N ASP A 569 37.28 -38.79 -46.73
CA ASP A 569 38.62 -38.24 -47.05
C ASP A 569 38.83 -36.90 -47.79
N GLY A 570 39.62 -36.05 -47.12
CA GLY A 570 40.17 -34.79 -47.64
C GLY A 570 40.74 -33.87 -46.55
N TYR A 571 41.98 -34.08 -46.12
CA TYR A 571 42.74 -33.18 -45.22
C TYR A 571 43.48 -32.07 -46.02
N PRO A 572 44.09 -31.02 -45.41
CA PRO A 572 43.58 -30.09 -44.38
C PRO A 572 43.95 -28.58 -44.62
N VAL A 573 43.46 -27.67 -43.75
CA VAL A 573 43.85 -26.22 -43.58
C VAL A 573 43.35 -25.29 -44.72
N VAL A 574 42.64 -24.17 -44.48
CA VAL A 574 43.06 -22.87 -43.89
C VAL A 574 41.88 -22.13 -43.23
N SER A 575 42.18 -21.29 -42.22
CA SER A 575 41.26 -20.41 -41.48
C SER A 575 40.56 -19.33 -42.32
N TRP A 576 39.31 -18.96 -41.97
CA TRP A 576 38.80 -17.60 -42.18
C TRP A 576 37.89 -17.08 -41.06
N VAL A 577 37.85 -15.75 -41.00
CA VAL A 577 37.14 -14.83 -40.09
C VAL A 577 35.61 -15.05 -40.14
N PRO A 578 34.85 -14.80 -39.06
CA PRO A 578 33.38 -14.83 -39.13
C PRO A 578 32.84 -13.76 -40.08
N GLU A 579 32.10 -14.17 -41.10
CA GLU A 579 31.37 -13.26 -42.00
C GLU A 579 30.20 -12.58 -41.26
N GLU A 580 30.02 -11.28 -41.53
CA GLU A 580 28.89 -10.50 -41.02
C GLU A 580 27.59 -10.83 -41.77
N GLY A 581 26.77 -11.71 -41.20
CA GLY A 581 25.38 -11.91 -41.64
C GLY A 581 24.47 -10.77 -41.16
N GLU A 582 23.72 -10.16 -42.08
CA GLU A 582 22.91 -8.97 -41.82
C GLU A 582 22.01 -9.11 -40.58
N LYS A 583 21.85 -8.02 -39.81
CA LYS A 583 20.94 -7.96 -38.66
C LYS A 583 19.52 -8.26 -39.13
N GLY A 584 19.14 -9.52 -38.94
CA GLY A 584 17.82 -10.08 -39.26
C GLY A 584 16.79 -9.08 -38.78
N LYS A 585 16.03 -8.53 -39.73
CA LYS A 585 15.43 -7.21 -39.54
C LYS A 585 14.36 -7.19 -38.43
N ASP A 586 13.90 -8.38 -38.03
CA ASP A 586 13.72 -8.76 -36.62
C ASP A 586 14.39 -10.15 -36.38
N GLN A 587 14.81 -10.51 -35.15
CA GLN A 587 15.60 -11.73 -34.82
C GLN A 587 15.27 -12.32 -33.40
N VAL A 588 16.15 -13.05 -32.67
CA VAL A 588 15.83 -13.81 -31.41
C VAL A 588 16.74 -13.45 -30.20
N GLU A 589 16.22 -13.44 -28.96
CA GLU A 589 16.88 -12.95 -27.70
C GLU A 589 16.26 -13.64 -26.45
N ASP A 590 16.40 -13.13 -25.21
CA ASP A 590 15.77 -13.74 -24.02
C ASP A 590 15.40 -12.72 -22.89
N ARG A 591 14.72 -13.27 -21.87
CA ARG A 591 13.97 -12.79 -20.68
C ARG A 591 14.66 -11.86 -19.66
N GLY A 592 13.85 -11.16 -18.83
CA GLY A 592 14.36 -10.34 -17.72
C GLY A 592 14.97 -11.19 -16.60
N GLN A 593 16.27 -11.10 -16.31
CA GLN A 593 16.85 -11.86 -15.20
C GLN A 593 18.14 -11.26 -14.60
N TRP A 594 18.80 -11.99 -13.71
CA TRP A 594 19.69 -11.40 -12.70
C TRP A 594 20.81 -10.51 -13.27
N THR A 595 20.81 -9.26 -12.81
CA THR A 595 21.94 -8.66 -12.09
C THR A 595 22.25 -9.43 -10.79
N ASN A 596 22.03 -8.91 -9.57
CA ASN A 596 22.58 -9.49 -8.33
C ASN A 596 21.58 -9.79 -7.22
N LYS A 597 21.78 -10.91 -6.50
CA LYS A 597 21.00 -11.37 -5.33
C LYS A 597 20.66 -10.26 -4.32
N MET A 598 21.59 -9.36 -4.06
CA MET A 598 21.38 -8.25 -3.11
C MET A 598 20.29 -7.28 -3.53
N GLU A 599 20.00 -7.12 -4.81
CA GLU A 599 18.95 -6.22 -5.28
C GLU A 599 17.55 -6.78 -4.94
N PHE A 600 17.42 -8.10 -4.86
CA PHE A 600 16.23 -8.77 -4.33
C PHE A 600 16.20 -8.57 -2.83
N VAL A 601 17.26 -8.95 -2.10
CA VAL A 601 17.31 -8.80 -0.63
C VAL A 601 17.06 -7.34 -0.21
N LEU A 602 17.56 -6.35 -0.95
CA LEU A 602 17.38 -4.93 -0.66
C LEU A 602 16.05 -4.36 -1.17
N SER A 603 15.49 -4.84 -2.29
CA SER A 603 14.06 -4.70 -2.63
C SER A 603 13.23 -5.88 -2.08
N VAL A 604 13.55 -6.25 -0.84
CA VAL A 604 12.62 -6.77 0.17
C VAL A 604 12.90 -6.03 1.48
N ALA A 605 14.17 -5.73 1.78
CA ALA A 605 14.54 -4.96 2.96
C ALA A 605 14.00 -3.53 2.90
N GLY A 606 14.32 -2.73 1.88
CA GLY A 606 13.72 -1.43 1.58
C GLY A 606 12.31 -1.57 0.98
N GLU A 607 11.49 -2.39 1.66
CA GLU A 607 10.10 -2.69 1.38
C GLU A 607 9.45 -3.19 2.70
N ILE A 608 9.98 -4.23 3.36
CA ILE A 608 9.56 -4.67 4.72
C ILE A 608 10.09 -3.80 5.83
N ILE A 609 11.29 -3.23 5.71
CA ILE A 609 11.83 -2.28 6.69
C ILE A 609 11.43 -0.89 6.28
N GLY A 610 10.49 -0.35 7.06
CA GLY A 610 10.71 0.90 7.75
C GLY A 610 9.46 1.31 8.53
N LEU A 611 8.30 1.21 7.89
CA LEU A 611 7.09 1.92 8.34
C LEU A 611 6.63 1.40 9.71
N GLY A 612 6.13 0.16 9.77
CA GLY A 612 5.78 -0.49 11.03
C GLY A 612 6.92 -0.51 12.04
N ASN A 613 8.17 -0.45 11.60
CA ASN A 613 9.34 -0.69 12.45
C ASN A 613 9.54 0.37 13.51
N VAL A 614 9.09 1.61 13.30
CA VAL A 614 9.57 2.72 14.14
C VAL A 614 8.47 3.55 14.75
N TRP A 615 7.33 3.66 14.09
CA TRP A 615 6.26 4.55 14.53
C TRP A 615 4.98 3.78 14.86
N ARG A 616 4.86 2.51 14.45
CA ARG A 616 4.08 1.53 15.23
C ARG A 616 4.95 0.95 16.33
N PHE A 617 5.85 0.07 15.93
CA PHE A 617 6.43 -0.97 16.77
C PHE A 617 6.93 -0.50 18.13
N PRO A 618 7.59 0.66 18.25
CA PRO A 618 8.12 1.09 19.53
C PRO A 618 7.03 1.51 20.52
N TYR A 619 6.20 2.50 20.19
CA TYR A 619 5.09 2.89 21.08
C TYR A 619 4.15 1.69 21.33
N LEU A 620 3.97 0.83 20.32
CA LEU A 620 3.10 -0.35 20.34
C LEU A 620 3.46 -1.23 21.51
N CYS A 621 4.77 -1.41 21.73
CA CYS A 621 5.28 -2.17 22.83
C CYS A 621 4.69 -1.69 24.17
N TYR A 622 4.59 -0.38 24.48
CA TYR A 622 4.30 0.00 25.86
C TYR A 622 2.90 -0.29 26.40
N LYS A 623 1.80 0.26 25.86
CA LYS A 623 0.48 -0.08 26.46
C LYS A 623 0.19 -1.56 26.36
N ASN A 624 0.66 -2.23 25.31
CA ASN A 624 0.46 -3.66 25.21
C ASN A 624 1.42 -4.46 26.12
N GLY A 625 2.21 -3.78 26.94
CA GLY A 625 2.84 -4.27 28.15
C GLY A 625 4.34 -4.03 28.22
N GLY A 626 4.88 -3.01 27.54
CA GLY A 626 6.32 -2.78 27.36
C GLY A 626 7.01 -4.02 26.82
N GLY A 627 7.98 -4.53 27.59
CA GLY A 627 8.63 -5.79 27.29
C GLY A 627 7.69 -7.00 27.16
N ALA A 628 6.47 -6.95 27.70
CA ALA A 628 5.50 -8.04 27.59
C ALA A 628 4.88 -8.15 26.19
N PHE A 629 4.79 -7.07 25.42
CA PHE A 629 4.26 -7.12 24.05
C PHE A 629 5.12 -7.99 23.11
N PHE A 630 6.42 -8.10 23.37
CA PHE A 630 7.30 -8.99 22.60
C PHE A 630 6.87 -10.46 22.67
N ILE A 631 6.13 -10.90 23.71
CA ILE A 631 5.70 -12.28 23.88
C ILE A 631 4.69 -12.70 22.78
N PRO A 632 3.50 -12.08 22.64
CA PRO A 632 2.60 -12.39 21.54
C PRO A 632 3.21 -12.03 20.19
N TYR A 633 4.02 -10.97 20.09
CA TYR A 633 4.75 -10.62 18.86
C TYR A 633 5.65 -11.76 18.38
N PHE A 634 6.49 -12.34 19.25
CA PHE A 634 7.34 -13.47 18.88
C PHE A 634 6.57 -14.77 18.66
N ILE A 635 5.42 -14.97 19.33
CA ILE A 635 4.54 -16.11 19.04
C ILE A 635 4.07 -16.02 17.59
N PHE A 636 3.48 -14.90 17.19
CA PHE A 636 3.08 -14.71 15.80
C PHE A 636 4.29 -14.72 14.84
N PHE A 637 5.46 -14.20 15.22
CA PHE A 637 6.71 -14.22 14.42
C PHE A 637 7.09 -15.63 13.97
N PHE A 638 7.03 -16.61 14.87
CA PHE A 638 7.38 -17.99 14.56
C PHE A 638 6.21 -18.81 14.01
N SER A 639 4.96 -18.52 14.40
CA SER A 639 3.80 -19.35 14.02
C SER A 639 3.08 -18.89 12.76
N CYS A 640 3.09 -17.60 12.46
CA CYS A 640 2.37 -17.02 11.33
C CYS A 640 3.31 -16.24 10.41
N GLY A 641 4.21 -15.45 11.00
CA GLY A 641 5.23 -14.63 10.36
C GLY A 641 6.13 -15.43 9.46
N ILE A 642 7.25 -15.97 9.96
CA ILE A 642 8.18 -16.82 9.18
C ILE A 642 7.46 -17.90 8.33
N PRO A 643 6.37 -18.59 8.78
CA PRO A 643 5.78 -19.70 8.02
C PRO A 643 4.84 -19.33 6.89
N VAL A 644 4.08 -18.24 6.99
CA VAL A 644 3.36 -17.71 5.82
C VAL A 644 4.30 -16.81 5.01
N PHE A 645 5.28 -16.16 5.67
CA PHE A 645 6.60 -15.80 5.10
C PHE A 645 7.40 -17.02 4.65
N PHE A 646 6.80 -18.20 4.46
CA PHE A 646 7.43 -19.38 3.87
C PHE A 646 6.57 -20.14 2.87
N LEU A 647 5.23 -20.15 2.96
CA LEU A 647 4.27 -21.16 2.48
C LEU A 647 4.46 -21.78 1.05
N GLU A 648 5.37 -21.25 0.26
CA GLU A 648 6.18 -21.83 -0.82
C GLU A 648 6.69 -23.29 -0.61
N VAL A 649 7.27 -23.99 -1.60
CA VAL A 649 7.60 -23.63 -2.99
C VAL A 649 6.94 -24.61 -3.99
N ALA A 650 6.67 -24.13 -5.22
CA ALA A 650 5.49 -24.36 -6.10
C ALA A 650 5.21 -23.15 -7.08
N LEU A 651 4.09 -22.33 -7.03
CA LEU A 651 3.28 -21.22 -7.78
C LEU A 651 3.63 -19.95 -8.77
N GLY A 652 4.52 -18.96 -8.51
CA GLY A 652 5.31 -17.80 -9.16
C GLY A 652 6.88 -17.70 -9.59
N GLN A 653 7.95 -18.35 -9.03
CA GLN A 653 9.27 -19.06 -9.42
C GLN A 653 9.49 -20.52 -10.14
N TYR A 654 8.88 -21.72 -9.84
CA TYR A 654 9.02 -23.08 -10.51
C TYR A 654 8.42 -23.58 -11.90
N SER A 655 7.12 -23.49 -12.29
CA SER A 655 6.57 -24.21 -13.50
C SER A 655 5.90 -23.59 -14.80
N SER A 656 5.72 -22.38 -15.40
CA SER A 656 5.94 -20.90 -15.38
C SER A 656 4.57 -20.23 -15.71
N GLN A 657 4.15 -20.00 -16.95
CA GLN A 657 4.61 -18.96 -17.90
C GLN A 657 4.42 -17.50 -17.42
N GLY A 658 4.45 -17.28 -16.10
CA GLY A 658 4.64 -15.98 -15.44
C GLY A 658 3.79 -15.86 -14.20
N SER A 659 4.01 -14.88 -13.31
CA SER A 659 3.15 -14.71 -12.12
C SER A 659 1.66 -14.72 -12.46
N VAL A 660 1.30 -13.98 -13.53
CA VAL A 660 -0.05 -13.89 -14.11
C VAL A 660 -0.49 -15.11 -14.93
N THR A 661 0.43 -16.04 -15.15
CA THR A 661 0.18 -17.32 -15.78
C THR A 661 0.54 -18.47 -14.84
N ALA A 662 0.46 -18.25 -13.52
CA ALA A 662 0.49 -19.31 -12.53
C ALA A 662 -0.60 -20.36 -12.82
N TRP A 663 -0.67 -21.46 -12.08
CA TRP A 663 -1.75 -22.45 -12.19
C TRP A 663 -2.21 -22.79 -13.66
N ARG A 664 -1.42 -23.35 -14.61
CA ARG A 664 -1.93 -23.45 -16.02
C ARG A 664 -1.51 -24.58 -16.99
N LYS A 665 -0.99 -25.73 -16.56
CA LYS A 665 -0.86 -26.98 -17.35
C LYS A 665 -2.01 -28.03 -17.11
N ILE A 666 -2.74 -28.11 -15.95
CA ILE A 666 -3.95 -28.99 -15.65
C ILE A 666 -5.16 -28.56 -14.62
N CYS A 667 -6.29 -27.84 -14.96
CA CYS A 667 -7.71 -27.56 -14.40
C CYS A 667 -8.61 -26.56 -15.23
N PRO A 668 -9.98 -26.37 -15.09
CA PRO A 668 -10.63 -25.06 -14.68
C PRO A 668 -12.11 -25.05 -14.08
N LEU A 669 -12.40 -25.19 -12.76
CA LEU A 669 -13.76 -25.09 -12.08
C LEU A 669 -13.76 -25.32 -10.54
N LEU A 670 -14.73 -24.84 -9.75
CA LEU A 670 -15.40 -23.56 -9.91
C LEU A 670 -14.45 -22.54 -9.33
N GLN A 671 -14.39 -21.38 -9.97
CA GLN A 671 -13.11 -20.74 -10.06
C GLN A 671 -12.82 -19.83 -8.88
N GLY A 672 -13.84 -19.23 -8.25
CA GLY A 672 -13.82 -18.79 -6.84
C GLY A 672 -12.56 -18.10 -6.34
N ILE A 673 -11.66 -18.89 -5.77
CA ILE A 673 -10.26 -18.51 -5.51
C ILE A 673 -9.62 -18.05 -6.83
N GLY A 674 -9.68 -16.75 -7.16
CA GLY A 674 -9.08 -16.20 -8.38
C GLY A 674 -9.73 -14.95 -8.97
N MET A 675 -10.95 -14.60 -8.57
CA MET A 675 -11.98 -14.35 -9.59
C MET A 675 -12.82 -13.09 -9.36
N ALA A 676 -12.31 -11.88 -9.51
CA ALA A 676 -11.12 -11.45 -10.24
C ALA A 676 -9.90 -11.15 -9.35
N SER A 677 -8.70 -10.97 -9.94
CA SER A 677 -7.43 -10.84 -9.21
C SER A 677 -7.04 -9.39 -8.88
N VAL A 678 -8.00 -8.54 -8.47
CA VAL A 678 -7.92 -7.07 -8.59
C VAL A 678 -8.06 -5.87 -7.50
N VAL A 679 -8.22 -5.54 -6.14
CA VAL A 679 -8.44 -5.77 -4.60
C VAL A 679 -7.81 -6.78 -3.44
N ILE A 680 -6.64 -7.39 -3.01
CA ILE A 680 -5.20 -7.99 -3.10
C ILE A 680 -3.71 -7.41 -3.13
N GLU A 681 -3.04 -7.11 -4.25
CA GLU A 681 -1.86 -6.19 -4.32
C GLU A 681 -2.12 -4.84 -5.02
N SER A 682 -1.88 -4.74 -6.33
CA SER A 682 -1.57 -3.59 -7.18
C SER A 682 -2.60 -2.46 -7.33
N TYR A 683 -3.70 -2.46 -6.60
CA TYR A 683 -4.44 -1.23 -6.35
C TYR A 683 -4.22 -0.73 -4.92
N LEU A 684 -3.37 -1.34 -4.09
CA LEU A 684 -2.92 -0.78 -2.80
C LEU A 684 -1.93 0.37 -3.00
N ASN A 685 -1.30 0.34 -4.18
CA ASN A 685 -0.98 1.52 -4.99
C ASN A 685 -1.89 2.73 -4.78
N ILE A 686 -3.22 2.62 -4.66
CA ILE A 686 -4.10 3.78 -4.51
C ILE A 686 -4.00 4.51 -3.20
N TYR A 687 -3.19 4.02 -2.29
CA TYR A 687 -2.54 4.94 -1.41
C TYR A 687 -1.04 4.81 -1.27
N TYR A 688 -0.33 3.91 -1.96
CA TYR A 688 1.12 4.07 -2.06
C TYR A 688 1.51 5.24 -2.96
N ILE A 689 0.61 5.63 -3.88
CA ILE A 689 0.38 7.03 -4.31
C ILE A 689 0.88 8.00 -3.27
N ILE A 690 0.38 7.84 -2.03
CA ILE A 690 0.92 8.50 -0.87
C ILE A 690 2.25 7.85 -0.58
N ILE A 691 3.27 8.39 -1.25
CA ILE A 691 4.53 8.64 -0.57
C ILE A 691 5.24 10.01 -0.85
N LEU A 692 4.83 10.97 -1.73
CA LEU A 692 5.46 12.35 -1.94
C LEU A 692 4.62 13.68 -2.25
N ALA A 693 3.80 14.16 -1.30
CA ALA A 693 2.94 15.40 -1.17
C ALA A 693 2.27 15.75 0.24
N TRP A 694 2.22 14.92 1.31
CA TRP A 694 2.09 15.26 2.77
C TRP A 694 3.40 15.17 3.63
N ALA A 695 4.58 15.48 3.10
CA ALA A 695 5.87 15.43 3.83
C ALA A 695 7.04 16.26 3.24
N LEU A 696 6.80 17.52 2.76
CA LEU A 696 7.49 18.81 2.46
C LEU A 696 7.08 20.04 3.37
N PHE A 697 7.65 20.13 4.58
CA PHE A 697 7.79 21.15 5.65
C PHE A 697 8.73 20.49 6.74
N TYR A 698 10.06 20.74 6.94
CA TYR A 698 11.32 19.91 7.23
C TYR A 698 12.51 19.73 6.18
N LEU A 699 12.76 18.63 5.41
CA LEU A 699 13.93 18.46 4.49
C LEU A 699 14.02 19.19 3.13
N PHE A 700 13.20 18.97 2.08
CA PHE A 700 13.66 19.31 0.69
C PHE A 700 13.91 20.82 0.43
N SER A 701 13.69 21.62 1.45
CA SER A 701 14.00 23.02 1.63
C SER A 701 14.69 23.27 2.98
N SER A 702 15.41 22.30 3.59
CA SER A 702 15.92 22.22 5.00
C SER A 702 16.91 23.29 5.43
N PHE A 703 16.73 24.49 4.94
CA PHE A 703 17.79 25.16 4.25
C PHE A 703 17.69 26.66 4.54
N THR A 704 18.15 27.05 5.74
CA THR A 704 18.98 28.25 6.05
C THR A 704 19.04 28.49 7.56
N TRP A 705 18.06 29.18 8.12
CA TRP A 705 18.15 29.86 9.44
C TRP A 705 17.35 29.17 10.55
N GLU A 706 17.09 29.92 11.62
CA GLU A 706 16.20 29.64 12.75
C GLU A 706 14.71 29.77 12.36
N LEU A 707 13.75 29.33 13.17
CA LEU A 707 12.33 29.40 12.84
C LEU A 707 11.68 30.60 13.55
N PRO A 708 11.00 31.47 12.80
CA PRO A 708 9.56 31.67 12.97
C PRO A 708 8.85 30.32 13.20
N TRP A 709 8.63 29.96 14.47
CA TRP A 709 8.17 28.68 15.06
C TRP A 709 9.21 27.77 15.74
N THR A 710 10.40 28.30 15.96
CA THR A 710 11.20 28.13 17.16
C THR A 710 10.62 29.00 18.28
N THR A 711 9.57 29.76 18.01
CA THR A 711 9.28 31.04 18.66
C THR A 711 7.82 31.52 18.75
N CYS A 712 7.58 32.40 19.73
CA CYS A 712 6.59 33.49 19.70
C CYS A 712 6.94 34.56 18.62
N SER A 713 7.08 34.20 17.34
CA SER A 713 7.25 35.21 16.26
C SER A 713 6.41 34.99 14.99
N ASN A 714 5.61 33.92 14.91
CA ASN A 714 4.64 33.73 13.83
C ASN A 714 3.35 34.50 14.17
N SER A 715 3.40 35.83 14.04
CA SER A 715 2.50 36.87 14.59
C SER A 715 0.99 36.80 14.27
N TRP A 716 0.32 35.68 14.61
CA TRP A 716 -1.01 35.30 14.11
C TRP A 716 -1.53 33.98 14.73
N ASN A 717 -2.11 34.00 15.94
CA ASN A 717 -2.54 32.80 16.67
C ASN A 717 -3.64 32.97 17.80
N THR A 718 -3.67 34.00 18.69
CA THR A 718 -4.82 34.45 19.58
C THR A 718 -4.71 35.86 20.22
N GLY A 719 -5.73 36.70 20.04
CA GLY A 719 -6.03 37.95 20.79
C GLY A 719 -4.91 38.96 21.02
N ILE A 720 -4.60 39.82 20.05
CA ILE A 720 -3.41 40.68 20.03
C ILE A 720 -3.43 41.90 20.97
N ARG A 721 -2.98 41.74 22.23
CA ARG A 721 -2.15 42.73 22.97
C ARG A 721 -1.25 41.99 23.98
N VAL A 722 0.05 42.33 24.03
CA VAL A 722 1.01 41.87 25.05
C VAL A 722 1.29 43.01 26.02
N SER A 723 1.16 42.72 27.31
CA SER A 723 0.64 43.70 28.24
C SER A 723 1.27 43.71 29.63
N ALA A 724 2.13 42.76 30.03
CA ALA A 724 2.70 42.74 31.39
C ALA A 724 4.16 42.26 31.54
N LEU A 725 5.09 42.88 30.81
CA LEU A 725 6.45 43.07 31.37
C LEU A 725 7.16 44.35 30.87
N LYS A 726 6.39 45.44 30.70
CA LYS A 726 6.93 46.78 30.40
C LYS A 726 6.42 47.89 31.34
N TRP A 727 6.34 47.59 32.63
CA TRP A 727 6.25 48.63 33.66
C TRP A 727 7.64 49.18 33.98
N GLY A 728 8.05 50.23 33.25
CA GLY A 728 9.36 50.84 33.42
C GLY A 728 9.74 51.85 32.34
N LEU A 729 9.07 53.02 32.35
CA LEU A 729 9.38 54.27 31.62
C LEU A 729 8.79 54.47 30.20
N ALA A 730 7.98 55.55 30.14
CA ALA A 730 7.77 56.53 29.05
C ALA A 730 6.59 56.38 28.05
N ARG A 731 5.56 57.23 28.28
CA ARG A 731 4.68 58.00 27.36
C ARG A 731 3.78 57.24 26.36
N GLU A 732 2.45 57.42 26.48
CA GLU A 732 1.62 58.38 25.69
C GLU A 732 1.76 58.10 24.18
N ASP A 733 0.80 57.48 23.48
CA ASP A 733 -0.55 58.05 23.27
C ASP A 733 -1.61 57.08 22.67
N GLU A 734 -2.88 57.53 22.73
CA GLU A 734 -4.09 57.19 21.92
C GLU A 734 -4.74 55.77 21.83
N LYS A 735 -5.91 55.70 22.49
CA LYS A 735 -7.26 55.24 22.04
C LYS A 735 -7.51 53.83 21.46
N SER A 736 -8.51 53.20 22.07
CA SER A 736 -9.16 51.91 21.75
C SER A 736 -10.38 52.03 20.83
N GLU A 737 -10.70 50.95 20.11
CA GLU A 737 -12.10 50.55 19.87
C GLU A 737 -12.26 49.01 19.99
N GLN A 738 -13.50 48.53 20.12
CA GLN A 738 -13.84 47.43 21.02
C GLN A 738 -14.65 46.29 20.37
N HIS A 739 -14.39 45.05 20.78
CA HIS A 739 -15.24 43.87 20.61
C HIS A 739 -14.98 42.84 21.73
N ASN A 740 -15.72 41.72 21.75
CA ASN A 740 -15.51 40.59 22.65
C ASN A 740 -16.21 39.31 22.15
N GLY A 741 -15.48 38.19 22.12
CA GLY A 741 -15.94 36.87 21.64
C GLY A 741 -14.83 35.81 21.70
N GLN A 742 -14.77 34.92 20.71
CA GLN A 742 -13.68 33.95 20.49
C GLN A 742 -13.34 33.07 21.72
N ALA A 743 -12.10 32.57 21.80
CA ALA A 743 -11.46 31.96 22.97
C ALA A 743 -9.93 32.08 22.80
N ASN A 744 -9.16 32.27 23.89
CA ASN A 744 -7.81 32.86 23.82
C ASN A 744 -6.70 32.15 24.63
N GLU A 745 -5.44 32.36 24.24
CA GLU A 745 -4.20 31.80 24.81
C GLU A 745 -3.06 32.84 24.83
N HIS A 746 -1.96 32.60 25.56
CA HIS A 746 -0.98 33.63 25.99
C HIS A 746 0.50 33.18 25.88
N CYS A 747 1.42 34.07 25.44
CA CYS A 747 2.78 33.72 24.96
C CYS A 747 3.90 33.94 25.96
N VAL A 748 4.62 32.86 26.29
CA VAL A 748 5.76 32.89 27.23
C VAL A 748 7.00 32.33 26.53
N ASP A 749 7.64 33.15 25.67
CA ASP A 749 8.51 32.70 24.57
C ASP A 749 9.60 31.64 24.87
N PHE A 750 9.73 30.65 23.97
CA PHE A 750 10.79 29.64 23.84
C PHE A 750 11.33 29.01 25.12
N LEU A 751 12.23 29.68 25.84
CA LEU A 751 12.86 29.19 27.07
C LEU A 751 12.05 29.51 28.34
N ASN A 752 10.99 30.32 28.23
CA ASN A 752 10.43 31.08 29.35
C ASN A 752 9.43 30.31 30.22
N HIS A 753 9.74 29.07 30.58
CA HIS A 753 9.01 28.34 31.65
C HIS A 753 9.11 29.04 33.03
N SER A 754 9.94 30.07 33.18
CA SER A 754 10.10 30.90 34.39
C SER A 754 8.82 31.59 34.90
N ALA A 755 7.75 31.67 34.10
CA ALA A 755 6.45 32.21 34.54
C ALA A 755 5.34 31.15 34.65
N ALA A 756 5.59 29.90 34.20
CA ALA A 756 4.60 28.81 34.11
C ALA A 756 4.24 28.17 35.48
N THR A 757 4.32 28.96 36.55
CA THR A 757 4.01 28.57 37.94
C THR A 757 3.12 29.60 38.66
N ALA A 758 2.65 30.66 37.97
CA ALA A 758 2.00 31.80 38.61
C ALA A 758 0.50 31.99 38.33
N VAL A 759 -0.16 31.18 37.49
CA VAL A 759 -1.58 31.40 37.09
C VAL A 759 -2.43 30.12 37.14
N ASN A 760 -3.72 30.28 37.45
CA ASN A 760 -4.70 29.23 37.73
C ASN A 760 -5.27 28.51 36.49
N HIS A 761 -5.71 27.26 36.69
CA HIS A 761 -6.37 26.39 35.71
C HIS A 761 -7.74 26.89 35.21
N SER A 762 -7.78 27.69 34.14
CA SER A 762 -8.96 27.86 33.26
C SER A 762 -8.63 28.73 32.04
N GLU A 763 -8.03 29.88 32.30
CA GLU A 763 -7.46 30.78 31.30
C GLU A 763 -6.02 30.36 31.01
N ASN A 764 -5.65 30.28 29.73
CA ASN A 764 -4.42 29.60 29.27
C ASN A 764 -3.14 30.46 29.40
N PHE A 765 -2.95 31.10 30.55
CA PHE A 765 -1.75 31.84 30.94
C PHE A 765 -0.66 30.83 31.32
N THR A 766 -0.03 30.24 30.32
CA THR A 766 0.59 28.90 30.41
C THR A 766 2.11 28.94 30.31
N SER A 767 2.66 28.77 29.12
CA SER A 767 4.07 28.38 28.92
C SER A 767 4.59 28.82 27.55
N PRO A 768 5.87 28.56 27.23
CA PRO A 768 6.27 28.43 25.85
C PRO A 768 5.47 27.35 25.10
N VAL A 769 5.67 27.29 23.78
CA VAL A 769 5.24 26.25 22.83
C VAL A 769 3.79 26.32 22.28
N MET A 770 2.91 27.15 22.82
CA MET A 770 1.43 27.03 22.76
C MET A 770 0.66 27.31 21.44
N GLU A 771 1.24 27.23 20.23
CA GLU A 771 0.54 27.64 18.98
C GLU A 771 0.79 26.82 17.66
N PHE A 772 0.96 25.49 17.68
CA PHE A 772 0.96 24.57 16.49
C PHE A 772 0.37 23.05 16.76
N TRP A 773 -0.77 22.30 16.56
CA TRP A 773 -2.04 21.98 15.76
C TRP A 773 -3.44 22.73 15.55
N GLU A 774 -4.12 23.52 16.43
CA GLU A 774 -5.42 24.24 16.18
C GLU A 774 -5.42 25.74 15.73
N ARG A 775 -4.48 26.59 16.21
CA ARG A 775 -4.38 28.07 16.05
C ARG A 775 -3.46 28.81 15.02
N ARG A 776 -2.14 28.59 14.78
CA ARG A 776 -1.29 29.36 13.81
C ARG A 776 -1.09 28.90 12.33
N VAL A 777 -1.00 27.60 11.97
CA VAL A 777 -0.67 27.08 10.60
C VAL A 777 -1.78 26.63 9.59
N LEU A 778 -2.40 25.43 9.66
CA LEU A 778 -3.39 24.85 8.69
C LEU A 778 -4.78 24.30 9.23
N GLY A 779 -4.91 23.65 10.42
CA GLY A 779 -6.05 23.59 11.43
C GLY A 779 -7.56 23.37 11.11
N ILE A 780 -8.41 23.43 12.16
CA ILE A 780 -9.62 22.59 12.37
C ILE A 780 -11.04 23.16 11.97
N THR A 781 -11.53 22.85 10.75
CA THR A 781 -12.92 22.96 10.25
C THR A 781 -13.71 21.61 10.20
N SER A 782 -14.70 21.43 11.06
CA SER A 782 -15.20 20.13 11.59
C SER A 782 -15.79 18.98 10.68
N GLY A 783 -14.97 18.10 10.08
CA GLY A 783 -15.20 16.62 10.12
C GLY A 783 -15.03 15.78 8.81
N ILE A 784 -15.90 14.85 8.38
CA ILE A 784 -16.07 14.45 6.94
C ILE A 784 -17.27 15.11 6.24
N HIS A 785 -18.30 15.73 6.86
CA HIS A 785 -18.36 16.88 7.79
C HIS A 785 -17.17 17.87 7.62
N ASP A 786 -17.21 19.19 7.89
CA ASP A 786 -16.65 20.30 7.02
C ASP A 786 -15.59 19.84 5.89
N LEU A 787 -15.47 19.81 3.55
CA LEU A 787 -14.67 19.34 2.37
C LEU A 787 -13.49 20.24 2.00
N GLY A 788 -13.76 21.52 1.76
CA GLY A 788 -12.79 22.60 1.86
C GLY A 788 -11.56 22.60 0.94
N SER A 789 -11.60 23.55 0.02
CA SER A 789 -10.57 24.59 -0.01
C SER A 789 -9.23 24.30 -0.67
N LEU A 790 -8.90 23.04 -0.97
CA LEU A 790 -8.29 22.68 -2.25
C LEU A 790 -6.84 23.21 -2.51
N ARG A 791 -5.86 22.37 -2.21
CA ARG A 791 -4.57 22.82 -1.64
C ARG A 791 -3.46 23.09 -2.61
N TRP A 792 -2.50 23.91 -2.17
CA TRP A 792 -1.59 24.62 -3.07
C TRP A 792 -0.04 24.43 -2.87
N GLU A 793 0.50 23.22 -2.65
CA GLU A 793 1.86 22.74 -3.00
C GLU A 793 2.02 22.05 -4.37
N LEU A 794 1.21 21.15 -4.89
CA LEU A 794 -0.21 21.39 -4.98
C LEU A 794 -0.51 22.80 -5.62
N ALA A 795 0.48 23.67 -6.01
CA ALA A 795 0.36 24.87 -6.88
C ALA A 795 1.47 25.19 -7.95
N LEU A 796 2.37 26.17 -7.79
CA LEU A 796 2.91 27.02 -8.89
C LEU A 796 3.99 26.44 -9.87
N CYS A 797 5.25 26.17 -9.47
CA CYS A 797 6.36 25.83 -10.39
C CYS A 797 7.20 24.59 -9.97
N LEU A 798 7.40 23.61 -10.88
CA LEU A 798 7.71 22.22 -10.47
C LEU A 798 9.15 21.82 -10.22
N LEU A 799 9.22 20.80 -9.34
CA LEU A 799 10.01 19.61 -9.60
C LEU A 799 9.27 18.30 -9.21
N LEU A 800 8.59 18.22 -8.06
CA LEU A 800 9.02 17.20 -7.10
C LEU A 800 8.21 15.91 -6.98
N ALA A 801 6.94 16.00 -7.34
CA ALA A 801 6.10 14.84 -7.51
C ALA A 801 6.51 14.03 -8.77
N TRP A 802 7.41 14.58 -9.63
CA TRP A 802 7.64 14.12 -11.01
C TRP A 802 9.10 14.00 -11.46
N VAL A 803 10.02 14.83 -10.96
CA VAL A 803 11.48 14.74 -11.25
C VAL A 803 12.12 13.47 -10.69
N ILE A 804 11.35 12.66 -9.97
CA ILE A 804 11.80 11.43 -9.33
C ILE A 804 11.17 10.17 -10.02
N CYS A 805 10.56 10.34 -11.21
CA CYS A 805 9.65 9.39 -11.88
C CYS A 805 9.77 9.00 -13.42
N TYR A 806 10.36 9.72 -14.41
CA TYR A 806 10.79 9.11 -15.74
C TYR A 806 12.12 8.34 -15.59
N PHE A 807 12.49 8.00 -14.35
CA PHE A 807 13.84 8.28 -13.87
C PHE A 807 14.60 7.09 -13.27
N CYS A 808 15.94 7.09 -13.30
CA CYS A 808 16.88 8.10 -13.82
C CYS A 808 17.84 7.45 -14.86
N ILE A 809 17.40 7.32 -16.12
CA ILE A 809 17.52 6.05 -16.85
C ILE A 809 18.88 5.64 -17.48
N TRP A 810 19.57 6.45 -18.27
CA TRP A 810 20.39 5.90 -19.38
C TRP A 810 21.81 5.36 -19.02
N LYS A 811 21.88 4.32 -18.18
CA LYS A 811 23.09 3.89 -17.43
C LYS A 811 23.48 2.41 -17.59
N GLY A 812 23.67 1.96 -18.85
CA GLY A 812 24.33 0.69 -19.23
C GLY A 812 23.41 -0.54 -19.37
N VAL A 813 23.68 -1.49 -20.29
CA VAL A 813 22.65 -2.43 -20.79
C VAL A 813 22.30 -3.63 -19.87
N LYS A 814 23.29 -4.40 -19.40
CA LYS A 814 23.09 -5.57 -18.50
C LYS A 814 23.16 -5.10 -17.05
N THR A 815 22.01 -4.76 -16.47
CA THR A 815 21.93 -3.84 -15.33
C THR A 815 20.48 -3.80 -14.80
N THR A 816 20.23 -3.40 -13.53
CA THR A 816 19.27 -2.32 -13.16
C THR A 816 18.91 -2.15 -11.67
N GLY A 817 18.93 -3.17 -10.81
CA GLY A 817 18.48 -3.20 -9.39
C GLY A 817 19.08 -2.21 -8.35
N LYS A 818 19.19 -0.92 -8.69
CA LYS A 818 20.36 -0.12 -8.34
C LYS A 818 20.19 0.92 -7.24
N VAL A 819 19.05 1.58 -7.15
CA VAL A 819 18.91 2.70 -6.20
C VAL A 819 18.82 2.15 -4.76
N VAL A 820 18.21 0.97 -4.54
CA VAL A 820 18.31 0.25 -3.25
C VAL A 820 19.72 -0.05 -2.71
N TYR A 821 20.79 -0.11 -3.53
CA TYR A 821 22.16 -0.27 -2.98
C TYR A 821 22.55 0.87 -2.04
N PHE A 822 22.00 2.08 -2.25
CA PHE A 822 22.21 3.25 -1.39
C PHE A 822 20.98 3.59 -0.55
N THR A 823 19.78 3.27 -1.02
CA THR A 823 18.54 3.81 -0.44
C THR A 823 17.78 2.85 0.48
N ALA A 824 17.85 1.54 0.27
CA ALA A 824 17.49 0.59 1.33
C ALA A 824 18.53 0.60 2.48
N THR A 825 19.70 1.21 2.26
CA THR A 825 20.85 1.17 3.19
C THR A 825 21.09 2.46 3.98
N PHE A 826 20.82 3.65 3.41
CA PHE A 826 20.83 4.93 4.14
C PHE A 826 19.86 5.01 5.36
N PRO A 827 18.67 4.36 5.38
CA PRO A 827 17.81 4.24 6.56
C PRO A 827 18.56 3.74 7.78
N TYR A 828 19.39 2.71 7.59
CA TYR A 828 20.21 2.13 8.64
C TYR A 828 21.32 3.09 9.08
N LEU A 829 21.94 3.81 8.15
CA LEU A 829 22.91 4.86 8.46
C LEU A 829 22.29 5.94 9.37
N MET A 830 21.07 6.39 9.07
CA MET A 830 20.38 7.39 9.88
C MET A 830 19.86 6.80 11.21
N LEU A 831 19.33 5.57 11.22
CA LEU A 831 18.97 4.86 12.46
C LEU A 831 20.16 4.78 13.42
N VAL A 832 21.36 4.45 12.92
CA VAL A 832 22.58 4.37 13.74
C VAL A 832 23.02 5.76 14.21
N ILE A 833 22.98 6.78 13.35
CA ILE A 833 23.34 8.16 13.72
C ILE A 833 22.38 8.70 14.80
N LEU A 834 21.08 8.47 14.65
CA LEU A 834 20.07 8.90 15.61
C LEU A 834 20.07 8.03 16.87
N LEU A 835 20.48 6.76 16.80
CA LEU A 835 20.73 5.94 17.98
C LEU A 835 21.85 6.53 18.82
N ILE A 836 23.01 6.78 18.19
CA ILE A 836 24.18 7.39 18.86
C ILE A 836 23.80 8.76 19.42
N ARG A 837 23.07 9.57 18.65
CA ARG A 837 22.59 10.87 19.14
C ARG A 837 21.63 10.71 20.31
N GLY A 838 20.69 9.77 20.22
CA GLY A 838 19.65 9.60 21.21
C GLY A 838 20.14 9.07 22.55
N VAL A 839 21.03 8.07 22.54
CA VAL A 839 21.62 7.54 23.79
C VAL A 839 22.61 8.51 24.46
N THR A 840 23.08 9.54 23.75
CA THR A 840 23.97 10.58 24.31
C THR A 840 23.23 11.79 24.87
N LEU A 841 21.89 11.82 24.77
CA LEU A 841 21.07 12.87 25.39
C LEU A 841 20.84 12.57 26.87
N PRO A 842 20.68 13.59 27.73
CA PRO A 842 20.18 13.37 29.09
C PRO A 842 18.80 12.66 29.03
N GLY A 843 18.35 12.02 30.10
CA GLY A 843 17.05 11.35 30.16
C GLY A 843 16.90 10.04 29.37
N ALA A 844 17.73 9.79 28.35
CA ALA A 844 17.60 8.64 27.45
C ALA A 844 17.47 7.27 28.13
N TYR A 845 18.15 7.10 29.28
CA TYR A 845 18.08 5.90 30.11
C TYR A 845 16.66 5.60 30.63
N GLN A 846 15.93 6.63 31.08
CA GLN A 846 14.56 6.47 31.58
C GLN A 846 13.64 5.99 30.46
N GLY A 847 13.80 6.59 29.27
CA GLY A 847 13.10 6.21 28.05
C GLY A 847 13.31 4.75 27.66
N ILE A 848 14.57 4.31 27.57
CA ILE A 848 14.92 2.92 27.24
C ILE A 848 14.40 1.93 28.30
N ILE A 849 14.42 2.28 29.60
CA ILE A 849 13.79 1.47 30.64
C ILE A 849 12.29 1.31 30.37
N PHE A 850 11.63 2.41 30.01
CA PHE A 850 10.20 2.37 29.76
C PHE A 850 9.85 1.43 28.60
N TYR A 851 10.60 1.50 27.49
CA TYR A 851 10.44 0.58 26.36
C TYR A 851 10.49 -0.91 26.77
N LEU A 852 11.46 -1.26 27.62
CA LEU A 852 11.81 -2.65 27.92
C LEU A 852 11.06 -3.23 29.13
N LYS A 853 10.50 -2.41 30.03
CA LYS A 853 9.87 -2.86 31.28
C LYS A 853 8.56 -3.62 31.00
N PRO A 854 8.40 -4.89 31.41
CA PRO A 854 7.21 -5.67 31.10
C PRO A 854 6.06 -5.43 32.10
N ASP A 855 4.85 -5.16 31.59
CA ASP A 855 3.56 -5.25 32.28
C ASP A 855 2.79 -6.47 31.75
N LEU A 856 2.91 -7.59 32.48
CA LEU A 856 2.32 -8.87 32.12
C LEU A 856 0.79 -8.91 32.27
N LEU A 857 0.16 -7.94 32.94
CA LEU A 857 -1.31 -7.90 33.09
C LEU A 857 -2.00 -7.63 31.75
N ARG A 858 -1.31 -6.92 30.85
CA ARG A 858 -1.78 -6.60 29.49
C ARG A 858 -2.00 -7.86 28.64
N LEU A 859 -1.26 -8.94 28.86
CA LEU A 859 -1.42 -10.20 28.10
C LEU A 859 -2.82 -10.85 28.20
N LYS A 860 -3.67 -10.40 29.14
CA LYS A 860 -5.08 -10.82 29.26
C LYS A 860 -6.03 -10.09 28.29
N ASP A 861 -5.61 -8.96 27.74
CA ASP A 861 -6.39 -8.17 26.78
C ASP A 861 -6.23 -8.79 25.37
N PRO A 862 -7.31 -9.25 24.71
CA PRO A 862 -7.20 -9.86 23.38
C PRO A 862 -6.59 -8.92 22.33
N GLN A 863 -6.64 -7.60 22.52
CA GLN A 863 -5.89 -6.62 21.73
C GLN A 863 -4.40 -6.97 21.70
N VAL A 864 -3.79 -7.31 22.82
CA VAL A 864 -2.34 -7.49 22.96
C VAL A 864 -1.80 -8.64 22.11
N TRP A 865 -2.69 -9.59 21.77
CA TRP A 865 -2.44 -10.68 20.83
C TRP A 865 -2.67 -10.30 19.38
N MET A 866 -3.54 -9.33 19.13
CA MET A 866 -4.05 -9.02 17.81
C MET A 866 -3.30 -7.84 17.21
N ASP A 867 -2.94 -6.85 18.01
CA ASP A 867 -1.87 -5.88 17.74
C ASP A 867 -0.54 -6.58 17.41
N ALA A 868 -0.31 -7.79 17.95
CA ALA A 868 0.84 -8.63 17.62
C ALA A 868 0.69 -9.41 16.31
N GLY A 869 -0.47 -10.02 16.04
CA GLY A 869 -0.74 -10.68 14.75
C GLY A 869 -0.64 -9.70 13.59
N THR A 870 -1.23 -8.51 13.74
CA THR A 870 -1.04 -7.39 12.80
C THR A 870 0.40 -6.96 12.71
N GLN A 871 1.11 -6.71 13.82
CA GLN A 871 2.53 -6.34 13.80
C GLN A 871 3.45 -7.45 13.27
N ILE A 872 2.95 -8.65 12.98
CA ILE A 872 3.70 -9.65 12.20
C ILE A 872 3.27 -9.69 10.73
N PHE A 873 2.11 -9.14 10.36
CA PHE A 873 1.64 -9.06 8.97
C PHE A 873 1.48 -7.63 8.40
N PHE A 874 2.06 -6.65 9.06
CA PHE A 874 3.42 -6.29 8.70
C PHE A 874 4.27 -6.53 9.90
N SER A 875 5.18 -7.47 9.79
CA SER A 875 6.58 -7.08 9.75
C SER A 875 7.14 -7.26 8.33
N PHE A 876 6.34 -7.71 7.35
CA PHE A 876 6.83 -8.86 6.57
C PHE A 876 6.46 -9.06 5.08
N ALA A 877 5.63 -8.24 4.44
CA ALA A 877 5.30 -8.38 3.01
C ALA A 877 4.74 -9.71 2.45
N ILE A 878 4.53 -10.76 3.23
CA ILE A 878 3.85 -12.04 2.88
C ILE A 878 2.86 -12.01 1.69
N CYS A 879 3.42 -12.30 0.50
CA CYS A 879 2.99 -13.06 -0.70
C CYS A 879 1.85 -12.59 -1.61
N GLN A 880 2.11 -12.59 -2.93
CA GLN A 880 1.17 -12.73 -4.08
C GLN A 880 1.56 -12.01 -5.39
N GLY A 881 2.31 -10.91 -5.29
CA GLY A 881 2.42 -9.93 -6.37
C GLY A 881 3.85 -9.68 -6.81
N CYS A 882 4.66 -9.08 -5.95
CA CYS A 882 5.99 -8.61 -6.37
C CYS A 882 7.02 -9.69 -6.54
N LEU A 883 7.44 -10.38 -5.49
CA LEU A 883 8.63 -11.20 -5.63
C LEU A 883 8.34 -12.55 -6.34
N THR A 884 7.22 -12.65 -7.06
CA THR A 884 6.91 -13.67 -8.08
C THR A 884 7.33 -13.18 -9.46
N ALA A 885 7.31 -11.87 -9.68
CA ALA A 885 8.14 -11.26 -10.71
C ALA A 885 9.62 -11.43 -10.32
N LEU A 886 10.05 -11.01 -9.11
CA LEU A 886 11.35 -11.40 -8.54
C LEU A 886 11.35 -12.88 -8.11
N GLY A 887 10.50 -13.73 -8.69
CA GLY A 887 10.34 -15.16 -8.39
C GLY A 887 10.61 -15.98 -9.63
N SER A 888 9.68 -15.97 -10.60
CA SER A 888 9.90 -16.47 -11.97
C SER A 888 11.19 -15.91 -12.53
N TYR A 889 11.43 -14.62 -12.30
CA TYR A 889 12.65 -13.94 -12.71
C TYR A 889 13.67 -13.85 -11.56
N ASN A 890 13.41 -14.21 -10.27
CA ASN A 890 14.50 -14.82 -9.44
C ASN A 890 15.07 -15.99 -10.21
N LYS A 891 16.33 -16.28 -9.91
CA LYS A 891 16.87 -17.53 -10.42
C LYS A 891 16.15 -18.62 -9.66
N TYR A 892 15.51 -19.53 -10.38
CA TYR A 892 14.80 -20.71 -9.87
C TYR A 892 15.49 -21.40 -8.67
N HIS A 893 16.82 -21.50 -8.69
CA HIS A 893 17.63 -22.05 -7.59
C HIS A 893 18.09 -21.00 -6.54
N ASN A 894 17.41 -19.88 -6.39
CA ASN A 894 17.69 -18.91 -5.34
C ASN A 894 17.25 -19.51 -4.00
N ASN A 895 18.07 -19.36 -2.97
CA ASN A 895 17.74 -19.91 -1.65
C ASN A 895 16.78 -18.98 -0.90
N CYS A 896 15.52 -19.00 -1.35
CA CYS A 896 14.41 -18.29 -0.75
C CYS A 896 14.22 -18.63 0.73
N TYR A 897 14.54 -19.86 1.15
CA TYR A 897 14.42 -20.28 2.55
C TYR A 897 15.41 -19.57 3.48
N ARG A 898 16.64 -19.35 3.03
CA ARG A 898 17.61 -18.60 3.81
C ARG A 898 17.33 -17.11 3.78
N ASP A 899 17.05 -16.56 2.60
CA ASP A 899 16.89 -15.13 2.39
C ASP A 899 15.70 -14.58 3.17
N SER A 900 14.54 -15.20 3.00
CA SER A 900 13.31 -14.79 3.64
C SER A 900 13.19 -15.26 5.11
N ILE A 901 14.21 -15.93 5.68
CA ILE A 901 14.41 -16.00 7.15
C ILE A 901 15.24 -14.79 7.59
N ALA A 902 16.35 -14.51 6.91
CA ALA A 902 17.21 -13.38 7.23
C ALA A 902 16.45 -12.05 7.16
N LEU A 903 15.51 -11.91 6.22
CA LEU A 903 14.63 -10.75 6.08
C LEU A 903 13.60 -10.64 7.23
N CYS A 904 13.02 -11.75 7.69
CA CYS A 904 12.16 -11.74 8.90
C CYS A 904 12.93 -11.19 10.11
N PHE A 905 14.13 -11.73 10.34
CA PHE A 905 14.97 -11.30 11.46
C PHE A 905 15.47 -9.86 11.29
N LEU A 906 15.90 -9.47 10.07
CA LEU A 906 16.33 -8.11 9.77
C LEU A 906 15.23 -7.10 10.08
N ASN A 907 13.99 -7.41 9.69
CA ASN A 907 12.87 -6.54 9.99
C ASN A 907 12.65 -6.35 11.49
N SER A 908 12.45 -7.44 12.23
CA SER A 908 12.16 -7.37 13.67
C SER A 908 13.32 -6.80 14.47
N ALA A 909 14.57 -7.08 14.06
CA ALA A 909 15.76 -6.45 14.62
C ALA A 909 15.78 -4.93 14.33
N THR A 910 15.37 -4.50 13.14
CA THR A 910 15.27 -3.08 12.82
C THR A 910 14.17 -2.41 13.62
N SER A 911 13.02 -3.05 13.81
CA SER A 911 11.95 -2.52 14.65
C SER A 911 12.39 -2.36 16.11
N PHE A 912 13.12 -3.34 16.62
CA PHE A 912 13.68 -3.31 17.97
C PHE A 912 14.75 -2.23 18.14
N VAL A 913 15.72 -2.15 17.22
CA VAL A 913 16.78 -1.12 17.22
C VAL A 913 16.18 0.27 17.12
N ALA A 914 15.22 0.47 16.22
CA ALA A 914 14.53 1.74 16.11
C ALA A 914 13.76 2.07 17.38
N GLY A 915 13.21 1.07 18.09
CA GLY A 915 12.67 1.24 19.44
C GLY A 915 13.66 1.83 20.45
N PHE A 916 14.95 1.48 20.39
CA PHE A 916 15.95 2.18 21.21
C PHE A 916 16.16 3.62 20.77
N VAL A 917 16.18 3.90 19.46
CA VAL A 917 16.32 5.28 18.98
C VAL A 917 15.14 6.12 19.47
N VAL A 918 13.92 5.67 19.19
CA VAL A 918 12.65 6.19 19.72
C VAL A 918 12.82 6.51 21.20
N PHE A 919 12.96 5.47 22.03
CA PHE A 919 12.85 5.66 23.46
C PHE A 919 14.06 6.35 24.08
N SER A 920 15.24 6.34 23.45
CA SER A 920 16.35 7.17 23.90
C SER A 920 16.05 8.66 23.75
N ILE A 921 15.46 9.08 22.61
CA ILE A 921 15.11 10.48 22.42
C ILE A 921 13.74 10.83 23.04
N LEU A 922 12.94 9.82 23.42
CA LEU A 922 11.87 9.96 24.40
C LEU A 922 12.42 10.54 25.69
N GLY A 923 13.24 9.74 26.36
CA GLY A 923 13.64 10.01 27.73
C GLY A 923 14.23 11.41 27.88
N PHE A 924 14.88 11.90 26.83
CA PHE A 924 15.38 13.26 26.71
C PHE A 924 14.40 14.35 27.15
N MET A 925 13.24 14.54 26.52
CA MET A 925 12.37 15.65 26.94
C MET A 925 11.45 15.32 28.10
N SER A 926 11.10 14.05 28.28
CA SER A 926 10.52 13.64 29.56
C SER A 926 11.41 14.15 30.71
N GLN A 927 12.74 14.15 30.54
CA GLN A 927 13.65 14.85 31.44
C GLN A 927 13.75 16.38 31.24
N GLU A 928 13.77 16.96 30.03
CA GLU A 928 13.88 18.43 29.84
C GLU A 928 12.73 19.25 30.44
N GLN A 929 11.60 18.63 30.83
CA GLN A 929 10.64 19.23 31.78
C GLN A 929 10.52 18.46 33.11
N GLY A 930 10.98 17.21 33.19
CA GLY A 930 10.91 16.36 34.39
C GLY A 930 9.57 15.65 34.61
N ILE A 931 8.78 15.47 33.55
CA ILE A 931 7.37 15.03 33.59
C ILE A 931 7.23 13.72 32.75
N PRO A 932 6.38 12.75 33.16
CA PRO A 932 6.73 11.32 33.03
C PRO A 932 6.62 10.70 31.64
N ILE A 933 7.38 9.63 31.38
CA ILE A 933 7.27 8.78 30.18
C ILE A 933 5.89 8.09 30.05
N SER A 934 5.40 7.62 31.21
CA SER A 934 4.03 7.08 31.43
C SER A 934 2.93 8.14 31.34
N GLU A 935 3.34 9.39 31.17
CA GLU A 935 2.57 10.57 30.86
C GLU A 935 3.29 11.34 29.71
N VAL A 936 3.77 10.62 28.65
CA VAL A 936 4.54 11.16 27.50
C VAL A 936 4.34 10.47 26.11
N ALA A 937 3.96 9.18 26.02
CA ALA A 937 3.99 8.40 24.77
C ALA A 937 2.59 8.16 24.13
N GLU A 938 2.39 8.44 22.83
CA GLU A 938 1.02 8.78 22.31
C GLU A 938 0.69 8.43 20.83
N SER A 939 -0.48 8.76 20.21
CA SER A 939 -1.07 7.84 19.17
C SER A 939 -1.95 8.36 17.97
N GLY A 940 -1.59 8.09 16.71
CA GLY A 940 -2.02 8.62 15.37
C GLY A 940 -0.85 9.19 14.49
N PRO A 941 -0.93 10.33 13.75
CA PRO A 941 0.15 11.14 13.09
C PRO A 941 1.21 11.96 13.91
N GLY A 942 0.86 12.93 14.77
CA GLY A 942 1.70 13.58 15.80
C GLY A 942 1.99 12.90 17.20
N LEU A 943 2.91 11.94 17.31
CA LEU A 943 3.83 11.67 18.45
C LEU A 943 5.20 11.74 17.79
N ALA A 944 5.40 12.95 17.28
CA ALA A 944 5.87 13.35 15.98
C ALA A 944 5.38 14.82 15.86
N PHE A 945 5.89 15.59 14.90
CA PHE A 945 5.38 16.91 14.48
C PHE A 945 5.21 18.07 15.50
N ILE A 946 4.62 17.93 16.69
CA ILE A 946 5.05 18.68 17.93
C ILE A 946 6.08 17.84 18.66
N ALA A 947 5.66 16.59 18.84
CA ALA A 947 6.35 15.74 19.74
C ALA A 947 7.66 15.23 19.13
N PHE A 948 7.86 15.44 17.82
CA PHE A 948 9.18 15.45 17.21
C PHE A 948 10.00 16.68 17.55
N PRO A 949 9.60 17.89 17.12
CA PRO A 949 10.47 19.04 17.13
C PRO A 949 10.84 19.54 18.51
N LYS A 950 10.02 19.40 19.56
CA LYS A 950 10.31 20.13 20.82
C LYS A 950 11.72 19.81 21.35
N ALA A 951 12.24 18.60 21.10
CA ALA A 951 13.66 18.27 21.28
C ALA A 951 14.46 17.91 20.01
N VAL A 952 13.96 18.16 18.78
CA VAL A 952 14.87 18.58 17.70
C VAL A 952 15.40 19.99 17.99
N THR A 953 14.66 20.85 18.70
CA THR A 953 15.12 22.16 19.23
C THR A 953 16.08 22.02 20.37
N MET A 954 15.65 21.30 21.41
CA MET A 954 16.50 21.07 22.58
C MET A 954 17.76 20.29 22.17
N MET A 955 17.77 19.65 20.99
CA MET A 955 19.02 19.29 20.34
C MET A 955 19.71 20.50 19.68
N PRO A 956 20.94 20.87 20.12
CA PRO A 956 21.77 21.81 19.37
C PRO A 956 22.04 21.30 17.95
N LEU A 957 22.16 22.24 17.01
CA LEU A 957 22.09 21.96 15.57
C LEU A 957 20.80 21.21 15.22
N SER A 958 19.68 21.66 15.78
CA SER A 958 18.34 21.47 15.21
C SER A 958 18.43 21.63 13.69
N GLN A 959 19.16 22.68 13.28
CA GLN A 959 19.83 23.03 12.01
C GLN A 959 20.62 21.92 11.25
N LEU A 960 20.44 20.65 11.63
CA LEU A 960 20.95 19.46 10.96
C LEU A 960 20.12 18.23 11.32
N TRP A 961 19.70 18.08 12.58
CA TRP A 961 18.95 16.90 13.02
C TRP A 961 17.66 16.74 12.26
N SER A 962 16.90 17.83 12.07
CA SER A 962 15.78 17.86 11.15
C SER A 962 16.23 17.41 9.75
N CYS A 963 17.20 18.08 9.13
CA CYS A 963 17.69 17.75 7.79
C CYS A 963 18.03 16.25 7.63
N LEU A 964 18.83 15.65 8.51
CA LEU A 964 19.19 14.23 8.44
C LEU A 964 18.01 13.31 8.70
N PHE A 965 17.29 13.60 9.76
CA PHE A 965 16.10 12.88 10.14
C PHE A 965 14.97 13.04 9.10
N PHE A 966 15.10 14.00 8.20
CA PHE A 966 14.19 14.20 7.10
C PHE A 966 14.80 13.96 5.72
N ILE A 967 16.07 13.55 5.65
CA ILE A 967 16.62 12.62 4.65
C ILE A 967 16.42 11.16 5.11
N MET A 968 16.07 10.99 6.37
CA MET A 968 15.20 9.93 6.85
C MET A 968 13.72 10.18 6.43
N LEU A 969 13.49 11.23 5.63
CA LEU A 969 12.33 11.42 4.75
C LEU A 969 12.82 11.80 3.33
N LEU A 970 14.08 11.47 3.03
CA LEU A 970 14.44 10.80 1.80
C LEU A 970 14.73 9.33 2.26
N PHE A 971 15.51 8.57 1.51
CA PHE A 971 15.70 7.13 1.45
C PHE A 971 14.62 5.97 1.51
N LEU A 972 13.30 6.10 1.74
CA LEU A 972 12.21 5.05 1.48
C LEU A 972 10.90 5.40 0.64
N GLY A 973 10.74 6.61 0.05
CA GLY A 973 10.04 7.15 -1.20
C GLY A 973 10.82 7.73 -2.51
N LEU A 974 11.71 6.99 -3.25
CA LEU A 974 12.60 7.20 -4.46
C LEU A 974 13.33 5.91 -5.02
N ASP A 975 12.87 4.68 -4.78
CA ASP A 975 13.08 3.54 -5.70
C ASP A 975 11.88 2.60 -5.77
N SER A 976 11.65 1.74 -4.76
CA SER A 976 10.67 0.63 -4.60
C SER A 976 9.17 0.91 -4.91
N GLN A 977 8.92 1.59 -6.02
CA GLN A 977 7.71 1.63 -6.83
C GLN A 977 8.03 1.98 -8.30
N PHE A 978 9.23 2.43 -8.62
CA PHE A 978 9.77 2.37 -9.98
C PHE A 978 10.00 0.94 -10.41
N VAL A 979 10.24 0.16 -9.37
CA VAL A 979 9.89 -1.24 -9.21
C VAL A 979 8.36 -1.54 -9.43
N CYS A 980 7.68 -0.77 -10.30
CA CYS A 980 6.37 -1.02 -10.89
C CYS A 980 6.37 -0.95 -12.44
N MET A 981 7.55 -0.91 -13.10
CA MET A 981 7.64 -0.69 -14.56
C MET A 981 7.61 -1.95 -15.45
N GLU A 982 8.77 -2.56 -15.73
CA GLU A 982 9.01 -3.58 -16.79
C GLU A 982 8.27 -4.96 -16.58
N CYS A 983 7.18 -5.10 -15.78
CA CYS A 983 6.54 -6.40 -15.41
C CYS A 983 5.01 -6.43 -15.23
N LEU A 984 4.31 -5.31 -15.12
CA LEU A 984 2.86 -5.23 -15.37
C LEU A 984 2.58 -4.73 -16.79
N VAL A 985 3.61 -4.15 -17.41
CA VAL A 985 3.71 -3.72 -18.81
C VAL A 985 3.72 -4.92 -19.80
N THR A 986 2.92 -5.94 -19.49
CA THR A 986 3.38 -7.34 -19.45
C THR A 986 2.32 -8.45 -19.43
N ALA A 987 1.04 -8.24 -19.07
CA ALA A 987 0.01 -9.26 -19.36
C ALA A 987 -0.27 -9.21 -20.85
N SER A 988 0.61 -9.91 -21.55
CA SER A 988 0.97 -9.67 -22.94
C SER A 988 2.23 -10.46 -23.33
N MET A 989 3.05 -10.90 -22.36
CA MET A 989 4.39 -11.46 -22.61
C MET A 989 4.46 -13.01 -22.64
N ASP A 990 3.56 -13.68 -21.91
CA ASP A 990 2.91 -14.95 -22.26
C ASP A 990 1.55 -15.08 -21.55
N MET A 991 0.99 -13.94 -21.11
CA MET A 991 -0.45 -13.87 -20.90
C MET A 991 -1.22 -13.72 -22.21
N PHE A 992 -0.55 -13.34 -23.31
CA PHE A 992 -1.15 -13.34 -24.65
C PHE A 992 -0.17 -13.96 -25.69
N PRO A 993 -0.66 -14.64 -26.75
CA PRO A 993 0.15 -15.33 -27.75
C PRO A 993 0.62 -14.40 -28.89
N GLN A 994 0.14 -14.55 -30.14
CA GLN A 994 0.50 -13.71 -31.30
C GLN A 994 0.09 -12.22 -31.11
N GLN A 995 0.83 -11.50 -30.25
CA GLN A 995 0.36 -10.25 -29.67
C GLN A 995 1.37 -9.07 -29.51
N LEU A 996 2.71 -9.23 -29.45
CA LEU A 996 3.61 -8.16 -28.96
C LEU A 996 5.00 -7.74 -29.58
N ARG A 997 5.96 -8.64 -29.89
CA ARG A 997 7.41 -8.39 -30.19
C ARG A 997 7.79 -7.25 -31.17
N LYS A 998 7.19 -7.17 -32.37
CA LYS A 998 7.70 -6.42 -33.56
C LYS A 998 8.45 -5.12 -33.25
N SER A 999 9.74 -5.11 -33.58
CA SER A 999 10.67 -3.97 -33.60
C SER A 999 10.59 -3.01 -32.40
N GLY A 1000 10.17 -3.48 -31.23
CA GLY A 1000 10.45 -2.82 -29.96
C GLY A 1000 9.27 -2.18 -29.25
N ARG A 1001 8.30 -2.99 -28.80
CA ARG A 1001 7.53 -2.70 -27.56
C ARG A 1001 8.41 -2.59 -26.29
N ARG A 1002 9.73 -2.82 -26.40
CA ARG A 1002 10.79 -2.34 -25.51
C ARG A 1002 10.76 -0.80 -25.36
N GLU A 1003 10.25 -0.09 -26.37
CA GLU A 1003 10.06 1.36 -26.40
C GLU A 1003 8.59 1.69 -26.66
N LEU A 1004 8.02 2.77 -26.14
CA LEU A 1004 8.47 3.77 -25.15
C LEU A 1004 7.44 3.76 -23.99
N LEU A 1005 6.84 2.59 -23.68
CA LEU A 1005 5.79 2.47 -22.64
C LEU A 1005 6.41 2.50 -21.22
N ILE A 1006 7.37 3.41 -21.02
CA ILE A 1006 8.06 3.83 -19.79
C ILE A 1006 7.65 5.27 -19.42
N LEU A 1007 7.28 6.11 -20.40
CA LEU A 1007 6.49 7.34 -20.17
C LEU A 1007 5.02 6.98 -19.89
N ALA A 1008 4.62 5.75 -20.24
CA ALA A 1008 3.22 5.31 -20.26
C ALA A 1008 2.59 5.00 -18.96
N VAL A 1009 3.48 4.54 -18.10
CA VAL A 1009 3.22 4.10 -16.78
C VAL A 1009 3.04 5.36 -15.89
N ALA A 1010 3.48 6.52 -16.37
CA ALA A 1010 3.32 7.81 -15.72
C ALA A 1010 1.89 8.35 -15.56
N ILE A 1011 0.81 7.55 -15.69
CA ILE A 1011 -0.45 8.03 -16.33
C ILE A 1011 -1.87 7.70 -15.74
N VAL A 1012 -2.13 6.74 -14.82
CA VAL A 1012 -3.50 6.42 -14.31
C VAL A 1012 -3.90 6.36 -12.79
N CYS A 1013 -3.10 6.44 -11.71
CA CYS A 1013 -3.67 6.70 -10.36
C CYS A 1013 -3.36 7.98 -9.59
N TYR A 1014 -2.56 8.91 -10.13
CA TYR A 1014 -2.69 10.38 -9.99
C TYR A 1014 -4.00 10.86 -10.58
N LEU A 1015 -5.08 10.16 -10.19
CA LEU A 1015 -6.45 10.11 -10.66
C LEU A 1015 -7.49 9.47 -9.67
N MET A 1016 -7.27 9.30 -8.35
CA MET A 1016 -8.29 8.79 -7.38
C MET A 1016 -8.32 9.31 -5.91
N GLY A 1017 -8.07 10.60 -5.62
CA GLY A 1017 -7.83 10.98 -4.23
C GLY A 1017 -7.79 12.44 -3.82
N LEU A 1018 -8.78 13.27 -4.17
CA LEU A 1018 -8.92 14.62 -3.57
C LEU A 1018 -9.03 14.55 -2.06
N LEU A 1019 -9.64 13.45 -1.60
CA LEU A 1019 -9.65 12.95 -0.24
C LEU A 1019 -8.25 12.82 0.42
N LEU A 1020 -7.12 13.20 -0.20
CA LEU A 1020 -5.77 13.04 0.38
C LEU A 1020 -4.97 14.32 0.62
N VAL A 1021 -5.51 15.50 0.34
CA VAL A 1021 -4.71 16.72 0.44
C VAL A 1021 -5.33 17.87 1.21
N THR A 1022 -6.61 18.14 1.02
CA THR A 1022 -7.16 19.52 1.06
C THR A 1022 -7.47 19.99 2.47
N GLU A 1023 -8.58 20.71 2.73
CA GLU A 1023 -9.12 20.60 4.10
C GLU A 1023 -9.60 19.19 4.33
N GLY A 1024 -9.84 18.37 3.31
CA GLY A 1024 -10.40 17.05 3.45
C GLY A 1024 -9.37 15.95 3.33
N GLY A 1025 -8.49 15.86 4.37
CA GLY A 1025 -6.29 14.39 5.47
C GLY A 1025 -5.65 14.32 6.96
N MET A 1026 -6.17 14.36 8.23
CA MET A 1026 -7.39 14.19 9.11
C MET A 1026 -8.75 15.09 9.21
N TYR A 1027 -9.54 15.46 8.15
CA TYR A 1027 -11.03 15.58 7.97
C TYR A 1027 -11.79 14.56 7.04
N ILE A 1028 -11.55 14.40 5.73
CA ILE A 1028 -12.31 13.39 4.94
C ILE A 1028 -11.84 11.95 5.12
N PHE A 1029 -10.58 11.70 4.78
CA PHE A 1029 -9.93 10.40 4.84
C PHE A 1029 -9.85 9.87 6.29
N GLN A 1030 -10.95 9.43 6.94
CA GLN A 1030 -10.99 8.76 8.27
C GLN A 1030 -11.76 7.46 8.34
N LEU A 1031 -11.36 6.55 7.47
CA LEU A 1031 -11.83 5.21 7.27
C LEU A 1031 -10.63 4.34 6.80
N PHE A 1032 -9.95 4.58 5.64
CA PHE A 1032 -8.67 4.02 5.09
C PHE A 1032 -7.39 4.18 5.96
N ASP A 1033 -7.52 4.06 7.29
CA ASP A 1033 -6.58 3.34 8.15
C ASP A 1033 -7.26 2.39 9.19
N TYR A 1034 -8.58 2.53 9.36
CA TYR A 1034 -9.55 1.67 10.03
C TYR A 1034 -10.16 0.45 9.29
N TYR A 1035 -10.68 0.63 8.05
CA TYR A 1035 -11.78 -0.07 7.28
C TYR A 1035 -11.37 -1.00 5.83
N ALA A 1036 -11.20 -0.82 4.37
CA ALA A 1036 -10.45 -0.08 3.08
C ALA A 1036 -8.95 -0.20 2.41
N SER A 1037 -7.70 -0.12 2.94
CA SER A 1037 -6.41 -0.34 2.23
C SER A 1037 -5.19 -0.86 3.06
N SER A 1038 -5.31 -1.43 4.28
CA SER A 1038 -4.17 -1.81 5.17
C SER A 1038 -3.64 -3.23 4.97
N GLY A 1039 -3.40 -3.97 6.07
CA GLY A 1039 -4.07 -5.24 6.26
C GLY A 1039 -5.23 -5.18 7.22
N ILE A 1040 -6.43 -5.33 6.66
CA ILE A 1040 -7.58 -6.06 7.19
C ILE A 1040 -8.09 -7.02 6.09
N CYS A 1041 -7.11 -7.60 5.39
CA CYS A 1041 -7.18 -8.79 4.56
C CYS A 1041 -5.84 -9.52 4.78
N LEU A 1042 -4.94 -9.61 3.80
CA LEU A 1042 -3.60 -10.21 3.89
C LEU A 1042 -3.57 -11.57 4.64
N LEU A 1043 -3.29 -11.56 5.95
CA LEU A 1043 -3.62 -12.57 6.97
C LEU A 1043 -4.86 -13.41 6.59
N PHE A 1044 -5.85 -12.77 6.00
CA PHE A 1044 -7.12 -13.27 5.49
C PHE A 1044 -7.03 -14.55 4.61
N LEU A 1045 -6.80 -14.57 3.27
CA LEU A 1045 -6.68 -15.87 2.56
C LEU A 1045 -5.30 -16.49 2.84
N SER A 1046 -4.48 -15.81 3.66
CA SER A 1046 -3.48 -16.50 4.47
C SER A 1046 -4.07 -17.57 5.42
N LEU A 1047 -5.38 -17.90 5.33
CA LEU A 1047 -6.02 -19.12 5.85
C LEU A 1047 -6.60 -20.10 4.79
N PHE A 1048 -6.50 -19.89 3.46
CA PHE A 1048 -7.59 -20.39 2.58
C PHE A 1048 -7.26 -21.01 1.22
N GLU A 1049 -6.02 -21.09 0.75
CA GLU A 1049 -5.76 -21.86 -0.48
C GLU A 1049 -6.07 -23.38 -0.37
N VAL A 1050 -6.57 -23.84 0.77
CA VAL A 1050 -5.82 -24.81 1.56
C VAL A 1050 -6.51 -26.09 2.06
N ILE A 1051 -7.10 -26.99 1.28
CA ILE A 1051 -7.45 -28.39 1.71
C ILE A 1051 -7.43 -29.36 0.55
N CYS A 1052 -6.23 -29.51 0.04
CA CYS A 1052 -5.84 -30.64 -0.73
C CYS A 1052 -4.43 -31.11 -0.28
N ILE A 1053 -4.03 -30.82 0.98
CA ILE A 1053 -2.72 -31.14 1.63
C ILE A 1053 -2.53 -32.66 1.82
N GLY A 1054 -1.59 -33.14 2.65
CA GLY A 1054 -1.26 -34.57 2.80
C GLY A 1054 -2.44 -35.53 3.06
N TRP A 1055 -3.60 -35.02 3.47
CA TRP A 1055 -4.85 -35.76 3.57
C TRP A 1055 -5.48 -36.12 2.20
N VAL A 1056 -4.98 -35.52 1.10
CA VAL A 1056 -5.56 -35.58 -0.26
C VAL A 1056 -4.50 -35.58 -1.37
N TYR A 1057 -3.59 -34.59 -1.43
CA TYR A 1057 -2.66 -34.45 -2.56
C TYR A 1057 -1.35 -33.60 -2.38
N GLY A 1058 -1.18 -32.70 -1.38
CA GLY A 1058 0.17 -32.53 -0.76
C GLY A 1058 0.62 -31.21 -0.11
N ALA A 1059 0.89 -31.27 1.20
CA ALA A 1059 1.74 -30.32 1.95
C ALA A 1059 3.19 -30.64 1.65
N ASP A 1060 3.40 -31.93 1.76
CA ASP A 1060 4.17 -32.85 0.97
C ASP A 1060 4.52 -32.24 -0.40
N ARG A 1061 3.68 -32.22 -1.45
CA ARG A 1061 4.16 -31.67 -2.74
C ARG A 1061 4.50 -30.16 -2.75
N PHE A 1062 4.06 -29.35 -1.79
CA PHE A 1062 4.74 -28.06 -1.59
C PHE A 1062 6.16 -28.27 -1.13
N TYR A 1063 6.36 -28.94 0.00
CA TYR A 1063 7.68 -29.32 0.49
C TYR A 1063 8.54 -30.00 -0.59
N ASP A 1064 7.95 -30.79 -1.47
CA ASP A 1064 8.66 -31.46 -2.56
C ASP A 1064 9.06 -30.46 -3.67
N ASN A 1065 8.21 -29.51 -4.03
CA ASN A 1065 8.61 -28.45 -4.95
C ASN A 1065 9.45 -27.34 -4.28
N VAL A 1066 9.43 -27.16 -2.94
CA VAL A 1066 10.52 -26.48 -2.22
C VAL A 1066 11.85 -27.13 -2.52
N GLU A 1067 11.90 -28.43 -2.27
CA GLU A 1067 13.10 -29.26 -2.41
C GLU A 1067 13.63 -29.22 -3.85
N ASP A 1068 12.74 -29.19 -4.85
CA ASP A 1068 13.03 -28.99 -6.27
C ASP A 1068 13.74 -27.66 -6.60
N MET A 1069 13.37 -26.55 -5.94
CA MET A 1069 14.04 -25.26 -6.16
C MET A 1069 15.32 -25.10 -5.37
N ILE A 1070 15.29 -25.32 -4.05
CA ILE A 1070 16.44 -25.00 -3.17
C ILE A 1070 17.37 -26.18 -2.89
N GLY A 1071 17.00 -27.40 -3.30
CA GLY A 1071 17.78 -28.63 -3.13
C GLY A 1071 17.65 -29.31 -1.76
N TYR A 1072 16.77 -28.83 -0.88
CA TYR A 1072 16.53 -29.41 0.45
C TYR A 1072 15.17 -29.02 1.02
N ARG A 1073 14.64 -29.82 1.97
CA ARG A 1073 13.39 -29.53 2.68
C ARG A 1073 13.58 -28.50 3.80
N PRO A 1074 12.63 -27.56 3.99
CA PRO A 1074 12.60 -26.65 5.14
C PRO A 1074 12.36 -27.35 6.47
N TRP A 1075 12.52 -26.60 7.55
CA TRP A 1075 12.25 -27.09 8.91
C TRP A 1075 10.76 -27.41 9.13
N PRO A 1076 10.39 -28.64 9.56
CA PRO A 1076 8.99 -29.08 9.62
C PRO A 1076 8.00 -28.23 10.43
N LEU A 1077 8.46 -27.39 11.38
CA LEU A 1077 7.56 -26.45 12.06
C LEU A 1077 6.85 -25.51 11.10
N VAL A 1078 7.46 -25.21 9.95
CA VAL A 1078 6.82 -24.41 8.91
C VAL A 1078 5.62 -25.14 8.32
N LYS A 1079 5.77 -26.43 7.98
CA LYS A 1079 4.67 -27.29 7.54
C LYS A 1079 3.58 -27.42 8.61
N ILE A 1080 3.97 -27.52 9.89
CA ILE A 1080 3.03 -27.61 11.03
C ILE A 1080 2.29 -26.30 11.25
N SER A 1081 2.94 -25.17 10.99
CA SER A 1081 2.28 -23.86 11.03
C SER A 1081 1.19 -23.77 9.98
N TRP A 1082 1.39 -24.39 8.80
CA TRP A 1082 0.32 -24.59 7.83
C TRP A 1082 -0.78 -25.52 8.34
N LEU A 1083 -0.44 -26.62 9.01
CA LEU A 1083 -1.42 -27.61 9.46
C LEU A 1083 -2.31 -27.11 10.61
N PHE A 1084 -1.75 -26.44 11.61
CA PHE A 1084 -2.45 -26.17 12.87
C PHE A 1084 -2.28 -24.75 13.41
N LEU A 1085 -1.09 -24.13 13.30
CA LEU A 1085 -0.80 -22.91 14.06
C LEU A 1085 -1.32 -21.65 13.40
N THR A 1086 -0.90 -21.38 12.15
CA THR A 1086 -1.51 -20.30 11.39
C THR A 1086 -3.02 -20.53 11.32
N PRO A 1087 -3.58 -21.71 10.95
CA PRO A 1087 -5.03 -21.84 10.83
C PRO A 1087 -5.85 -21.64 12.10
N GLY A 1088 -5.32 -21.97 13.28
CA GLY A 1088 -5.99 -21.66 14.54
C GLY A 1088 -5.93 -20.17 14.88
N LEU A 1089 -4.72 -19.60 14.88
CA LEU A 1089 -4.50 -18.18 15.19
C LEU A 1089 -5.19 -17.27 14.17
N CYS A 1090 -5.25 -17.74 12.93
CA CYS A 1090 -5.98 -17.13 11.86
C CYS A 1090 -7.43 -16.89 12.26
N LEU A 1091 -8.14 -18.00 12.43
CA LEU A 1091 -9.57 -18.06 12.65
C LEU A 1091 -9.96 -17.41 13.99
N ALA A 1092 -9.14 -17.60 15.03
CA ALA A 1092 -9.39 -17.05 16.35
C ALA A 1092 -9.38 -15.52 16.32
N THR A 1093 -8.40 -14.94 15.65
CA THR A 1093 -8.35 -13.48 15.47
C THR A 1093 -9.38 -13.01 14.43
N PHE A 1094 -9.75 -13.87 13.45
CA PHE A 1094 -10.97 -13.74 12.60
C PHE A 1094 -12.32 -13.77 13.38
N ILE A 1095 -12.37 -13.93 14.70
CA ILE A 1095 -13.66 -13.94 15.43
C ILE A 1095 -13.60 -13.10 16.68
N PHE A 1096 -12.70 -13.49 17.60
CA PHE A 1096 -12.54 -12.90 18.92
C PHE A 1096 -12.06 -11.45 18.86
N SER A 1097 -11.76 -10.97 17.64
CA SER A 1097 -11.99 -9.60 17.21
C SER A 1097 -13.48 -9.22 17.19
N LEU A 1098 -14.12 -8.85 16.05
CA LEU A 1098 -15.33 -7.97 16.02
C LEU A 1098 -16.56 -8.43 16.80
N SER A 1099 -16.53 -9.63 17.34
CA SER A 1099 -17.27 -9.94 18.56
C SER A 1099 -17.28 -8.79 19.60
N LYS A 1100 -16.15 -8.14 19.88
CA LYS A 1100 -16.02 -7.11 20.94
C LYS A 1100 -15.55 -5.75 20.39
N TYR A 1101 -16.24 -5.28 19.35
CA TYR A 1101 -15.86 -4.11 18.57
C TYR A 1101 -16.23 -2.79 19.25
N THR A 1102 -16.14 -1.63 18.57
CA THR A 1102 -16.00 -0.33 19.24
C THR A 1102 -16.51 0.98 18.50
N PRO A 1103 -17.35 1.96 19.03
CA PRO A 1103 -17.88 3.19 18.36
C PRO A 1103 -17.71 4.55 19.12
N LEU A 1104 -17.97 5.69 18.48
CA LEU A 1104 -17.15 6.93 18.50
C LEU A 1104 -17.41 8.07 19.52
N LYS A 1105 -16.99 9.30 19.16
CA LYS A 1105 -16.47 10.49 19.89
C LYS A 1105 -14.95 10.45 20.02
N TYR A 1106 -14.20 11.42 19.51
CA TYR A 1106 -12.72 11.47 19.61
C TYR A 1106 -12.30 11.81 21.06
N ASN A 1107 -12.42 10.81 21.93
CA ASN A 1107 -12.91 10.92 23.31
C ASN A 1107 -14.22 11.74 23.43
N ASN A 1108 -14.18 13.07 23.20
CA ASN A 1108 -15.29 13.96 23.55
C ASN A 1108 -15.98 14.72 22.39
N VAL A 1109 -15.42 14.88 21.17
CA VAL A 1109 -16.18 15.39 20.01
C VAL A 1109 -16.12 14.47 18.78
N TYR A 1110 -15.09 14.47 17.90
CA TYR A 1110 -15.37 14.06 16.51
C TYR A 1110 -15.99 12.66 16.35
N MET A 1111 -16.94 12.59 15.41
CA MET A 1111 -17.97 11.57 15.22
C MET A 1111 -18.54 11.70 13.81
N TYR A 1112 -19.15 10.61 13.33
CA TYR A 1112 -20.21 10.70 12.35
C TYR A 1112 -21.55 10.37 13.06
N PRO A 1113 -22.72 10.87 12.61
CA PRO A 1113 -23.94 10.05 12.55
C PRO A 1113 -23.70 8.90 11.57
N SER A 1114 -24.59 7.90 11.50
CA SER A 1114 -24.43 6.74 10.60
C SER A 1114 -24.48 7.13 9.11
N TRP A 1115 -23.41 7.73 8.56
CA TRP A 1115 -23.23 8.07 7.15
C TRP A 1115 -21.78 7.90 6.67
N GLY A 1116 -20.80 8.70 7.11
CA GLY A 1116 -19.36 8.42 6.90
C GLY A 1116 -18.94 7.07 7.47
N TYR A 1117 -19.45 6.81 8.69
CA TYR A 1117 -19.56 5.50 9.34
C TYR A 1117 -20.16 4.43 8.41
N SER A 1118 -21.25 4.75 7.70
CA SER A 1118 -22.07 3.77 7.00
C SER A 1118 -21.61 3.47 5.58
N ILE A 1119 -21.04 4.43 4.86
CA ILE A 1119 -20.16 4.15 3.73
C ILE A 1119 -18.80 3.62 4.19
N GLY A 1120 -18.46 3.80 5.46
CA GLY A 1120 -17.51 2.93 6.14
C GLY A 1120 -17.82 1.44 5.96
N TRP A 1121 -19.09 1.03 5.78
CA TRP A 1121 -19.48 -0.31 5.29
C TRP A 1121 -19.88 -0.36 3.82
N LEU A 1122 -20.47 0.71 3.31
CA LEU A 1122 -21.02 0.76 1.95
C LEU A 1122 -19.90 1.14 0.97
N LEU A 1123 -18.64 0.95 1.41
CA LEU A 1123 -17.41 0.82 0.63
C LEU A 1123 -16.79 -0.61 0.63
N ALA A 1124 -17.25 -1.53 1.45
CA ALA A 1124 -16.28 -2.00 2.42
C ALA A 1124 -15.73 -3.44 2.37
N PHE A 1125 -16.08 -4.34 1.45
CA PHE A 1125 -15.68 -5.77 1.63
C PHE A 1125 -15.43 -6.56 0.33
N SER A 1126 -14.98 -5.88 -0.73
CA SER A 1126 -14.62 -6.43 -2.06
C SER A 1126 -13.85 -7.73 -2.06
N SER A 1127 -12.76 -7.83 -1.29
CA SER A 1127 -11.80 -8.93 -1.42
C SER A 1127 -12.42 -10.29 -1.16
N MET A 1128 -13.41 -10.29 -0.28
CA MET A 1128 -14.22 -11.45 -0.02
C MET A 1128 -15.47 -11.50 -0.89
N ALA A 1129 -15.95 -10.33 -1.33
CA ALA A 1129 -17.06 -10.17 -2.25
C ALA A 1129 -16.74 -10.59 -3.69
N CYS A 1130 -15.48 -10.92 -3.97
CA CYS A 1130 -15.07 -11.80 -5.06
C CYS A 1130 -15.49 -13.27 -4.84
N VAL A 1131 -16.36 -13.59 -3.86
CA VAL A 1131 -16.84 -14.95 -3.55
C VAL A 1131 -18.30 -15.18 -3.02
N PRO A 1132 -19.29 -14.23 -2.92
CA PRO A 1132 -20.76 -14.45 -2.77
C PRO A 1132 -21.50 -15.16 -3.92
N LEU A 1133 -20.78 -16.09 -4.54
CA LEU A 1133 -20.61 -16.23 -5.96
C LEU A 1133 -21.73 -17.22 -6.52
N PHE A 1134 -21.59 -18.55 -6.73
CA PHE A 1134 -22.56 -19.65 -6.96
C PHE A 1134 -22.20 -21.00 -6.18
N ILE A 1135 -22.94 -21.57 -5.18
CA ILE A 1135 -22.65 -22.86 -4.46
C ILE A 1135 -23.64 -24.06 -4.57
N ILE A 1136 -24.98 -23.94 -4.62
CA ILE A 1136 -25.88 -25.13 -4.49
C ILE A 1136 -26.99 -25.29 -5.55
N ILE A 1137 -27.72 -24.24 -5.90
CA ILE A 1137 -29.04 -24.33 -6.58
C ILE A 1137 -29.07 -25.09 -7.94
N THR A 1138 -28.07 -25.01 -8.84
CA THR A 1138 -28.22 -25.61 -10.19
C THR A 1138 -26.92 -25.85 -10.99
N LEU A 1139 -27.01 -26.69 -12.03
CA LEU A 1139 -25.89 -27.17 -12.87
C LEU A 1139 -25.66 -26.30 -14.14
N LEU A 1140 -25.72 -24.97 -14.00
CA LEU A 1140 -25.77 -24.03 -15.13
C LEU A 1140 -24.60 -23.02 -15.13
N LYS A 1141 -23.37 -23.48 -15.38
CA LYS A 1141 -22.20 -22.61 -15.59
C LYS A 1141 -21.10 -23.26 -16.45
N THR A 1142 -20.62 -24.42 -16.02
CA THR A 1142 -19.50 -25.19 -16.63
C THR A 1142 -19.61 -26.65 -16.17
N GLN A 1143 -19.06 -27.63 -16.91
CA GLN A 1143 -19.09 -29.04 -16.50
C GLN A 1143 -18.09 -29.36 -15.40
N GLY A 1144 -18.53 -30.12 -14.41
CA GLY A 1144 -17.68 -30.80 -13.45
C GLY A 1144 -18.43 -31.93 -12.73
N SER A 1145 -17.70 -32.64 -11.88
CA SER A 1145 -18.22 -33.50 -10.81
C SER A 1145 -17.01 -33.90 -9.97
N PHE A 1146 -17.17 -34.08 -8.65
CA PHE A 1146 -16.14 -34.26 -7.61
C PHE A 1146 -14.75 -34.77 -8.06
N LYS A 1147 -14.60 -35.94 -8.71
CA LYS A 1147 -13.27 -36.43 -9.13
C LYS A 1147 -12.66 -35.76 -10.38
N LYS A 1148 -13.33 -34.78 -11.01
CA LYS A 1148 -12.81 -33.85 -12.03
C LYS A 1148 -12.45 -32.46 -11.47
N VAL A 1149 -12.47 -32.36 -10.14
CA VAL A 1149 -12.00 -31.20 -9.35
C VAL A 1149 -11.19 -31.58 -8.10
N GLY A 1150 -11.31 -32.80 -7.57
CA GLY A 1150 -10.51 -33.38 -6.50
C GLY A 1150 -9.94 -34.76 -6.86
N GLY A 1151 -9.50 -34.94 -8.11
CA GLY A 1151 -9.06 -36.20 -8.71
C GLY A 1151 -7.99 -36.99 -7.95
N CYS A 1152 -6.98 -36.31 -7.39
CA CYS A 1152 -5.71 -36.90 -6.92
C CYS A 1152 -4.96 -37.58 -8.07
N GLY A 1153 -4.75 -36.85 -9.17
CA GLY A 1153 -4.34 -37.43 -10.45
C GLY A 1153 -3.97 -36.41 -11.53
N GLY A 1154 -3.04 -35.51 -11.23
CA GLY A 1154 -2.48 -34.51 -12.14
C GLY A 1154 -0.96 -34.66 -12.32
N CYS A 1155 -0.36 -33.82 -13.16
CA CYS A 1155 1.03 -33.99 -13.66
C CYS A 1155 1.35 -35.42 -14.18
N HIS A 1156 0.32 -36.20 -14.51
CA HIS A 1156 0.39 -37.59 -14.91
C HIS A 1156 0.92 -37.73 -16.34
N VAL A 1157 2.25 -37.84 -16.48
CA VAL A 1157 2.87 -38.48 -17.65
C VAL A 1157 3.09 -39.95 -17.32
N LYS A 1158 2.05 -40.76 -17.50
CA LYS A 1158 2.19 -42.21 -17.58
C LYS A 1158 2.62 -42.54 -19.01
N LYS A 1159 3.74 -43.26 -19.17
CA LYS A 1159 4.29 -43.61 -20.49
C LYS A 1159 3.33 -44.46 -21.33
N THR A 1160 3.14 -44.07 -22.59
CA THR A 1160 2.74 -44.92 -23.73
C THR A 1160 3.46 -44.38 -24.98
N PHE A 1161 3.57 -45.16 -26.04
CA PHE A 1161 4.47 -44.89 -27.20
C PHE A 1161 3.70 -44.50 -28.48
N GLU A 1162 4.44 -44.35 -29.60
CA GLU A 1162 3.96 -44.14 -30.99
C GLU A 1162 3.34 -42.72 -31.20
N GLY A 1163 3.57 -41.86 -32.21
CA GLY A 1163 4.35 -41.79 -33.47
C GLY A 1163 3.67 -40.70 -34.37
N GLY A 1164 4.28 -39.92 -35.27
CA GLY A 1164 5.66 -39.76 -35.76
C GLY A 1164 6.08 -38.26 -35.89
N LEU A 1165 7.03 -37.91 -36.76
CA LEU A 1165 7.66 -36.58 -36.85
C LEU A 1165 6.79 -35.43 -37.42
N ILE A 1166 7.18 -34.18 -37.09
CA ILE A 1166 7.61 -33.10 -38.03
C ILE A 1166 8.44 -32.05 -37.25
N GLN A 1167 9.43 -31.44 -37.91
CA GLN A 1167 10.38 -30.41 -37.42
C GLN A 1167 9.67 -29.04 -37.14
N GLU A 1168 10.21 -28.03 -36.42
CA GLU A 1168 11.57 -27.46 -36.55
C GLU A 1168 12.06 -26.70 -35.27
N HIS A 1169 13.16 -25.93 -35.43
CA HIS A 1169 14.13 -25.45 -34.43
C HIS A 1169 13.68 -24.28 -33.51
N ILE A 1170 14.39 -23.88 -32.43
CA ILE A 1170 15.83 -24.07 -32.13
C ILE A 1170 16.21 -24.40 -30.66
N PRO A 1171 15.96 -23.54 -29.64
CA PRO A 1171 17.05 -23.20 -28.72
C PRO A 1171 17.01 -23.81 -27.31
N ALA A 1172 18.17 -24.23 -26.81
CA ALA A 1172 18.47 -24.44 -25.38
C ALA A 1172 19.92 -24.01 -25.05
N PRO A 1173 20.16 -23.07 -24.11
CA PRO A 1173 21.51 -22.74 -23.66
C PRO A 1173 21.90 -23.49 -22.37
N TYR A 1174 22.97 -24.28 -22.47
CA TYR A 1174 23.98 -24.56 -21.43
C TYR A 1174 23.54 -24.72 -19.97
N ILE A 1175 23.38 -25.99 -19.54
CA ILE A 1175 23.77 -26.39 -18.18
C ILE A 1175 25.15 -27.05 -18.26
N GLY A 1176 26.15 -26.44 -17.64
CA GLY A 1176 27.48 -27.03 -17.48
C GLY A 1176 27.47 -28.15 -16.44
N LYS A 1177 27.93 -29.34 -16.82
CA LYS A 1177 28.40 -30.35 -15.85
C LYS A 1177 29.79 -29.94 -15.35
N PRO A 1178 30.11 -30.19 -14.07
CA PRO A 1178 31.37 -30.87 -13.77
C PRO A 1178 31.17 -32.34 -13.36
N ARG A 1179 32.27 -33.09 -13.45
CA ARG A 1179 32.36 -34.53 -13.16
C ARG A 1179 32.50 -34.80 -11.65
N GLY A 1180 32.25 -36.05 -11.26
CA GLY A 1180 32.86 -36.62 -10.05
C GLY A 1180 31.99 -37.65 -9.33
N TYR A 1181 31.99 -38.89 -9.81
CA TYR A 1181 31.96 -40.16 -9.04
C TYR A 1181 31.72 -41.30 -10.02
N MET A 1182 32.80 -41.94 -10.43
CA MET A 1182 32.82 -43.21 -11.14
C MET A 1182 33.76 -44.13 -10.35
N GLU A 1183 33.56 -45.44 -10.42
CA GLU A 1183 34.46 -46.47 -9.88
C GLU A 1183 34.46 -46.69 -8.34
N THR A 1184 33.35 -47.21 -7.81
CA THR A 1184 33.38 -48.41 -6.95
C THR A 1184 31.98 -49.04 -6.86
N LEU A 1185 31.89 -50.33 -6.48
CA LEU A 1185 30.64 -51.11 -6.31
C LEU A 1185 29.90 -51.55 -7.59
N LYS A 1186 30.60 -52.28 -8.49
CA LYS A 1186 29.98 -53.37 -9.28
C LYS A 1186 31.00 -54.39 -9.82
N ALA A 1187 31.75 -55.00 -8.90
CA ALA A 1187 32.51 -56.24 -9.07
C ALA A 1187 32.64 -56.90 -7.69
N PHE A 1188 32.67 -58.25 -7.63
CA PHE A 1188 32.35 -59.08 -6.44
C PHE A 1188 30.85 -58.99 -6.06
N GLU A 1189 30.07 -60.08 -5.97
CA GLU A 1189 30.35 -61.52 -6.12
C GLU A 1189 29.12 -62.24 -6.70
N GLU A 1190 29.35 -63.16 -7.64
CA GLU A 1190 28.37 -64.17 -8.07
C GLU A 1190 29.12 -65.48 -8.37
N GLN A 1191 29.40 -66.30 -7.33
CA GLN A 1191 29.65 -67.75 -7.45
C GLN A 1191 29.82 -68.45 -6.07
N ALA A 1192 28.69 -69.01 -5.57
CA ALA A 1192 28.53 -70.34 -4.94
C ALA A 1192 29.44 -70.86 -3.79
N PRO A 1193 29.04 -71.93 -3.06
CA PRO A 1193 27.70 -72.30 -2.57
C PRO A 1193 27.67 -72.44 -1.02
N GLY A 1194 26.48 -72.54 -0.42
CA GLY A 1194 26.32 -72.56 1.05
C GLY A 1194 26.46 -73.94 1.72
N ILE A 1195 26.29 -73.98 3.05
CA ILE A 1195 26.01 -75.19 3.87
C ILE A 1195 25.53 -74.78 5.30
N LEU A 1196 24.54 -75.51 5.83
CA LEU A 1196 24.12 -75.67 7.24
C LEU A 1196 24.05 -74.45 8.21
N GLY A 1197 22.83 -73.95 8.42
CA GLY A 1197 21.98 -74.38 9.56
C GLY A 1197 22.32 -73.97 11.00
N SER A 1198 21.48 -73.09 11.57
CA SER A 1198 20.68 -73.35 12.80
C SER A 1198 19.60 -72.27 12.97
#